data_AF-A0A6J4I9X2-F1
#
_entry.id   AF-A0A6J4I9X2-F1
#
_cell.length_a   1.000
_cell.length_b   1.000
_cell.length_c   1.000
_cell.angle_alpha   90.00
_cell.angle_beta   90.00
_cell.angle_gamma   90.00
#
_symmetry.space_group_name_H-M   'P 1'
#
loop_
_entity.id
_entity.type
_entity.pdbx_description
1 polymer ?
#
loop_
_entity_poly.entity_id
_entity_poly.type
_entity_poly.pdbx_seq_one_letter_code
_entity_poly.pdbx_strand_id
1 'polypeptide(L)'
;MNKRSPLVLLALLCLIAFPAFSQARYNYGEVLQKSWFFYEAQRAGALPTGNRVGWRGNSAMQDGADVGIDLTGGWYDAGDHVKFGFPMAFTATALAWGVIEYRDAYVASGQLDEALDNLRFVNNYFIKAHPSPNELYGQIGTGSVDHAWWGPAEVMQMPRPSYKITAAKPGSDLAGETAAAMAAASILFKTSDPAYSATLLTHAKQLYTFADTYRGKYSDAITDASAFYNSWSGYQDELVWGALWLYRATNDVTYLNKARLEYPKMNKEQDGTPSFKWSMNWDDKTYGSYVLMAKLTGEATYKADAERWLDYWTVGVNGQKITYTPGGLAWLDTWGSLRYAANTSFAAFVYSDFITDAVRKARYHDFAVSQINYMLGDNPSKRSMVVGFGVNPPVNPHHRTAHGSWTNSLQAPANNRHVIYGALVGGPDRSDLYIDDRGNYITNEIATDYNAAFTGAVARMYGEFGGAPLATFPVAEPVGEEFFNEAKINAQGSNFTEVAVWANNRSAWPARMTENVSYRYFVDLTEGFAAGYTLANYTVALNGSGAVASGLRAWDAAKNIYYVEVSFPNTKVYPGGQEHTRKEAQVRVSLPNAPAAAWNPANDWSYQGLNATALVKSDYIPFYNAGVKLYGNVPGSGGGTPTNTPPVVGFTATPTAGTAPLVVAFDASGSTDADGDALTYGWNFGDATTGTGRTVSHTYGAGGPYTATLTVSDGKGGSATATRTITITTAPGNQAPVASAGPDKSVTLPTNSVVIAGSGTDTDGTISAYAWSQVTGPNAATLSGAATATLTAGGLVAGTYTFRLTVTDNGGLKGSDDVAVVVSSTPTGPGSLKVQYRNGDPSATDNAIKPHFQVVNAGTTAVPLSELKIRYWYTKEGSAGESFWCDYAVVGSSNTTGRFVAVSPVAGANGYLEVGFTPAAGSVAAGGNSGEVQARFSKTDWSNYTETGDYSYDPTKTAYTDWSRVTLYRNGVLVWGTEPTGAARFDYNAKGDGLEILSFPNPTTDRVTLKLADAWKGGRLVVTDANGKVVQSANVQAAEHTLDLHGVKAGLYFIRISTASGQVVRKVVKN
;
A
#
# COMPACT_ATOMS: atom_id res chain seq x y z
N MET A 1 -28.36 -25.66 67.39
CA MET A 1 -27.18 -26.50 67.72
C MET A 1 -26.38 -26.73 66.45
N ASN A 2 -25.06 -26.62 66.57
CA ASN A 2 -24.00 -26.76 65.55
C ASN A 2 -24.26 -27.70 64.35
N LYS A 3 -23.77 -27.31 63.17
CA LYS A 3 -22.73 -28.09 62.42
C LYS A 3 -22.15 -27.29 61.23
N ARG A 4 -20.84 -27.46 61.03
CA ARG A 4 -19.95 -26.83 60.03
C ARG A 4 -19.80 -27.70 58.76
N SER A 5 -19.56 -27.02 57.62
CA SER A 5 -18.76 -27.37 56.42
C SER A 5 -19.28 -28.46 55.44
N PRO A 6 -18.74 -28.52 54.19
CA PRO A 6 -18.55 -27.47 53.15
C PRO A 6 -18.97 -27.96 51.73
N LEU A 7 -19.20 -27.10 50.72
CA LEU A 7 -18.94 -27.47 49.30
C LEU A 7 -19.00 -26.26 48.35
N VAL A 8 -18.08 -26.30 47.38
CA VAL A 8 -17.76 -25.38 46.28
C VAL A 8 -18.91 -25.25 45.28
N LEU A 9 -19.19 -24.04 44.76
CA LEU A 9 -19.93 -23.89 43.49
C LEU A 9 -19.48 -22.66 42.68
N LEU A 10 -19.18 -22.95 41.41
CA LEU A 10 -18.72 -22.12 40.30
C LEU A 10 -19.71 -20.99 39.96
N ALA A 11 -19.20 -19.78 39.71
CA ALA A 11 -19.96 -18.70 39.07
C ALA A 11 -19.81 -18.77 37.54
N LEU A 12 -20.94 -18.71 36.82
CA LEU A 12 -21.02 -18.60 35.37
C LEU A 12 -21.38 -17.15 35.01
N LEU A 13 -20.47 -16.40 34.37
CA LEU A 13 -20.73 -15.08 33.78
C LEU A 13 -20.95 -15.24 32.27
N CYS A 14 -22.03 -14.64 31.73
CA CYS A 14 -22.20 -14.42 30.29
C CYS A 14 -21.97 -12.93 29.98
N LEU A 15 -20.81 -12.61 29.39
CA LEU A 15 -20.49 -11.31 28.80
C LEU A 15 -21.03 -11.23 27.37
N ILE A 16 -21.57 -10.07 27.00
CA ILE A 16 -21.77 -9.67 25.60
C ILE A 16 -20.65 -8.68 25.26
N ALA A 17 -19.76 -9.07 24.34
CA ALA A 17 -18.53 -8.35 23.99
C ALA A 17 -18.72 -7.39 22.80
N PHE A 18 -18.28 -6.14 22.96
CA PHE A 18 -17.83 -5.30 21.85
C PHE A 18 -16.41 -5.75 21.43
N PRO A 19 -15.96 -5.57 20.17
CA PRO A 19 -14.59 -5.90 19.80
C PRO A 19 -13.64 -4.94 20.52
N ALA A 20 -13.06 -5.40 21.63
CA ALA A 20 -11.84 -4.84 22.17
C ALA A 20 -10.73 -5.15 21.16
N PHE A 21 -10.01 -4.14 20.66
CA PHE A 21 -8.70 -4.40 20.09
C PHE A 21 -7.86 -5.09 21.17
N SER A 22 -7.37 -6.29 20.90
CA SER A 22 -6.27 -6.84 21.69
C SER A 22 -5.13 -5.83 21.63
N GLN A 23 -4.46 -5.55 22.76
CA GLN A 23 -3.24 -4.75 22.75
C GLN A 23 -2.29 -5.27 21.67
N ALA A 24 -1.91 -4.42 20.71
CA ALA A 24 -1.04 -4.80 19.61
C ALA A 24 0.28 -5.37 20.18
N ARG A 25 0.64 -6.60 19.81
CA ARG A 25 1.88 -7.23 20.29
C ARG A 25 3.12 -6.51 19.75
N TYR A 26 3.02 -5.99 18.53
CA TYR A 26 4.02 -5.16 17.87
C TYR A 26 3.33 -3.94 17.27
N ASN A 27 4.10 -2.88 17.00
CA ASN A 27 3.57 -1.68 16.37
C ASN A 27 3.47 -1.85 14.84
N TYR A 28 2.37 -2.45 14.36
CA TYR A 28 2.20 -2.75 12.93
C TYR A 28 2.11 -1.49 12.05
N GLY A 29 1.61 -0.36 12.57
CA GLY A 29 1.59 0.90 11.84
C GLY A 29 2.99 1.47 11.58
N GLU A 30 3.90 1.34 12.55
CA GLU A 30 5.32 1.71 12.35
C GLU A 30 6.01 0.79 11.33
N VAL A 31 5.75 -0.52 11.36
CA VAL A 31 6.29 -1.46 10.36
C VAL A 31 5.80 -1.09 8.96
N LEU A 32 4.50 -0.80 8.82
CA LEU A 32 3.90 -0.43 7.54
C LEU A 32 4.52 0.87 6.99
N GLN A 33 4.67 1.88 7.84
CA GLN A 33 5.30 3.16 7.50
C GLN A 33 6.74 2.97 7.03
N LYS A 34 7.53 2.16 7.75
CA LYS A 34 8.92 1.86 7.38
C LYS A 34 9.01 1.03 6.10
N SER A 35 8.09 0.08 5.86
CA SER A 35 8.09 -0.73 4.65
C SER A 35 7.90 0.10 3.38
N TRP A 36 7.09 1.18 3.41
CA TRP A 36 6.99 2.11 2.28
C TRP A 36 8.24 2.97 2.08
N PHE A 37 8.90 3.36 3.18
CA PHE A 37 10.17 4.09 3.12
C PHE A 37 11.28 3.26 2.47
N PHE A 38 11.29 1.93 2.66
CA PHE A 38 12.20 1.04 1.94
C PHE A 38 12.09 1.20 0.42
N TYR A 39 10.88 1.26 -0.14
CA TYR A 39 10.70 1.46 -1.59
C TYR A 39 11.15 2.85 -2.08
N GLU A 40 11.03 3.88 -1.26
CA GLU A 40 11.65 5.19 -1.55
C GLU A 40 13.18 5.08 -1.60
N ALA A 41 13.77 4.31 -0.68
CA ALA A 41 15.20 4.07 -0.62
C ALA A 41 15.72 3.19 -1.77
N GLN A 42 14.87 2.49 -2.52
CA GLN A 42 15.22 1.73 -3.72
C GLN A 42 15.10 2.55 -5.03
N ARG A 43 14.58 3.77 -5.03
CA ARG A 43 14.32 4.54 -6.27
C ARG A 43 15.58 4.83 -7.09
N ALA A 44 15.55 4.57 -8.39
CA ALA A 44 16.58 4.97 -9.35
C ALA A 44 16.13 6.22 -10.16
N GLY A 45 17.03 6.87 -10.89
CA GLY A 45 16.71 8.06 -11.69
C GLY A 45 16.68 9.35 -10.87
N ALA A 46 15.92 10.34 -11.36
CA ALA A 46 15.70 11.59 -10.66
C ALA A 46 14.74 11.37 -9.49
N LEU A 47 15.17 11.81 -8.30
CA LEU A 47 14.33 11.76 -7.10
C LEU A 47 13.41 12.99 -7.03
N PRO A 48 12.19 12.85 -6.48
CA PRO A 48 11.26 13.97 -6.35
C PRO A 48 11.77 15.03 -5.37
N THR A 49 11.30 16.28 -5.53
CA THR A 49 11.70 17.44 -4.69
C THR A 49 11.35 17.29 -3.21
N GLY A 50 10.42 16.40 -2.86
CA GLY A 50 10.06 16.03 -1.49
C GLY A 50 10.66 14.69 -1.02
N ASN A 51 11.74 14.21 -1.64
CA ASN A 51 12.39 12.95 -1.25
C ASN A 51 12.70 12.94 0.27
N ARG A 52 12.18 11.94 0.98
CA ARG A 52 12.35 11.79 2.42
C ARG A 52 13.65 11.09 2.81
N VAL A 53 14.27 10.36 1.86
CA VAL A 53 15.50 9.61 2.11
C VAL A 53 16.72 10.52 1.94
N GLY A 54 17.14 11.18 3.03
CA GLY A 54 18.19 12.22 3.00
C GLY A 54 19.57 11.78 2.50
N TRP A 55 19.83 10.47 2.45
CA TRP A 55 21.08 9.88 1.93
C TRP A 55 20.98 9.35 0.51
N ARG A 56 19.81 9.43 -0.14
CA ARG A 56 19.62 9.08 -1.56
C ARG A 56 19.65 10.33 -2.43
N GLY A 57 20.39 10.24 -3.53
CA GLY A 57 20.45 11.27 -4.57
C GLY A 57 20.01 10.74 -5.94
N ASN A 58 20.00 11.64 -6.92
CA ASN A 58 19.80 11.26 -8.32
C ASN A 58 20.88 10.25 -8.74
N SER A 59 20.46 9.15 -9.35
CA SER A 59 21.36 8.07 -9.81
C SER A 59 20.87 7.49 -11.12
N ALA A 60 21.72 6.76 -11.84
CA ALA A 60 21.35 6.10 -13.10
C ALA A 60 20.67 7.04 -14.13
N MET A 61 21.12 8.30 -14.18
CA MET A 61 20.52 9.36 -15.00
C MET A 61 20.73 9.19 -16.51
N GLN A 62 21.47 8.16 -16.92
CA GLN A 62 21.75 7.82 -18.32
C GLN A 62 21.06 6.51 -18.75
N ASP A 63 20.23 5.90 -17.89
CA ASP A 63 19.50 4.68 -18.24
C ASP A 63 18.66 4.89 -19.51
N GLY A 64 18.89 4.03 -20.51
CA GLY A 64 18.23 4.08 -21.82
C GLY A 64 18.90 4.95 -22.88
N ALA A 65 19.95 5.70 -22.53
CA ALA A 65 20.71 6.51 -23.49
C ALA A 65 21.35 5.66 -24.61
N ASP A 66 21.71 4.41 -24.31
CA ASP A 66 22.27 3.44 -25.26
C ASP A 66 21.29 3.02 -26.37
N VAL A 67 19.99 3.19 -26.13
CA VAL A 67 18.90 2.86 -27.07
C VAL A 67 18.07 4.07 -27.48
N GLY A 68 18.45 5.28 -27.03
CA GLY A 68 17.80 6.54 -27.40
C GLY A 68 16.42 6.76 -26.76
N ILE A 69 16.13 6.13 -25.62
CA ILE A 69 14.86 6.26 -24.89
C ILE A 69 15.16 6.63 -23.43
N ASP A 70 14.36 7.49 -22.82
CA ASP A 70 14.48 7.74 -21.37
C ASP A 70 13.96 6.51 -20.60
N LEU A 71 14.86 5.76 -19.97
CA LEU A 71 14.53 4.64 -19.09
C LEU A 71 14.91 4.93 -17.63
N THR A 72 15.06 6.21 -17.25
CA THR A 72 15.28 6.63 -15.86
C THR A 72 14.03 6.41 -14.99
N GLY A 73 14.22 6.19 -13.69
CA GLY A 73 13.16 5.81 -12.75
C GLY A 73 13.20 4.31 -12.39
N GLY A 74 12.13 3.83 -11.75
CA GLY A 74 12.01 2.44 -11.31
C GLY A 74 12.82 2.15 -10.04
N TRP A 75 12.81 0.91 -9.58
CA TRP A 75 13.53 0.51 -8.37
C TRP A 75 14.79 -0.28 -8.70
N TYR A 76 15.85 -0.08 -7.92
CA TYR A 76 16.89 -1.08 -7.80
C TYR A 76 16.33 -2.33 -7.12
N ASP A 77 16.76 -3.49 -7.59
CA ASP A 77 16.14 -4.76 -7.23
C ASP A 77 16.36 -5.14 -5.75
N ALA A 78 17.62 -5.18 -5.33
CA ALA A 78 18.05 -5.67 -4.02
C ALA A 78 19.11 -4.76 -3.38
N GLY A 79 20.20 -5.35 -2.87
CA GLY A 79 21.40 -4.64 -2.49
C GLY A 79 22.28 -4.12 -3.64
N ASP A 80 21.90 -4.42 -4.88
CA ASP A 80 22.56 -4.08 -6.14
C ASP A 80 21.91 -2.88 -6.84
N HIS A 81 22.34 -2.57 -8.06
CA HIS A 81 21.78 -1.46 -8.85
C HIS A 81 21.23 -1.88 -10.21
N VAL A 82 21.08 -3.18 -10.47
CA VAL A 82 20.35 -3.63 -11.65
C VAL A 82 18.86 -3.36 -11.45
N LYS A 83 18.19 -2.96 -12.54
CA LYS A 83 16.73 -2.89 -12.58
C LYS A 83 16.22 -4.13 -13.27
N PHE A 84 15.93 -5.17 -12.50
CA PHE A 84 15.28 -6.38 -13.02
C PHE A 84 13.77 -6.18 -13.10
N GLY A 85 13.22 -6.12 -14.31
CA GLY A 85 11.83 -5.79 -14.56
C GLY A 85 10.85 -6.84 -14.05
N PHE A 86 11.23 -8.12 -14.06
CA PHE A 86 10.34 -9.21 -13.66
C PHE A 86 9.98 -9.18 -12.16
N PRO A 87 10.95 -9.20 -11.22
CA PRO A 87 10.64 -9.03 -9.79
C PRO A 87 10.12 -7.64 -9.43
N MET A 88 10.52 -6.59 -10.16
CA MET A 88 9.97 -5.24 -9.97
C MET A 88 8.47 -5.17 -10.30
N ALA A 89 8.05 -5.83 -11.38
CA ALA A 89 6.64 -5.91 -11.78
C ALA A 89 5.83 -6.73 -10.76
N PHE A 90 6.32 -7.90 -10.35
CA PHE A 90 5.68 -8.69 -9.30
C PHE A 90 5.49 -7.88 -8.00
N THR A 91 6.54 -7.17 -7.60
CA THR A 91 6.49 -6.29 -6.42
C THR A 91 5.37 -5.26 -6.55
N ALA A 92 5.29 -4.57 -7.69
CA ALA A 92 4.24 -3.59 -7.93
C ALA A 92 2.84 -4.21 -7.89
N THR A 93 2.65 -5.41 -8.46
CA THR A 93 1.37 -6.12 -8.41
C THR A 93 1.00 -6.52 -6.98
N ALA A 94 1.92 -7.10 -6.21
CA ALA A 94 1.67 -7.55 -4.85
C ALA A 94 1.41 -6.38 -3.89
N LEU A 95 2.14 -5.27 -4.03
CA LEU A 95 1.88 -4.04 -3.28
C LEU A 95 0.51 -3.46 -3.61
N ALA A 96 0.17 -3.36 -4.91
CA ALA A 96 -1.14 -2.89 -5.32
C ALA A 96 -2.25 -3.82 -4.80
N TRP A 97 -2.04 -5.14 -4.82
CA TRP A 97 -2.97 -6.11 -4.25
C TRP A 97 -3.19 -5.85 -2.76
N GLY A 98 -2.14 -5.66 -1.97
CA GLY A 98 -2.24 -5.31 -0.55
C GLY A 98 -3.09 -4.06 -0.30
N VAL A 99 -2.86 -2.99 -1.06
CA VAL A 99 -3.63 -1.74 -0.96
C VAL A 99 -5.08 -1.94 -1.39
N ILE A 100 -5.36 -2.75 -2.40
CA ILE A 100 -6.72 -3.05 -2.85
C ILE A 100 -7.51 -3.82 -1.77
N GLU A 101 -6.90 -4.84 -1.16
CA GLU A 101 -7.59 -5.67 -0.16
C GLU A 101 -7.78 -4.94 1.17
N TYR A 102 -6.79 -4.14 1.58
CA TYR A 102 -6.75 -3.55 2.93
C TYR A 102 -6.69 -2.02 2.90
N ARG A 103 -7.36 -1.40 1.93
CA ARG A 103 -7.31 0.06 1.71
C ARG A 103 -7.60 0.87 2.98
N ASP A 104 -8.56 0.45 3.79
CA ASP A 104 -8.93 1.13 5.03
C ASP A 104 -7.80 1.14 6.06
N ALA A 105 -6.97 0.09 6.10
CA ALA A 105 -5.79 0.04 6.94
C ALA A 105 -4.74 1.08 6.49
N TYR A 106 -4.52 1.25 5.18
CA TYR A 106 -3.63 2.30 4.67
C TYR A 106 -4.16 3.70 4.94
N VAL A 107 -5.48 3.91 4.88
CA VAL A 107 -6.10 5.19 5.25
C VAL A 107 -5.92 5.48 6.75
N ALA A 108 -6.28 4.51 7.60
CA ALA A 108 -6.24 4.69 9.06
C ALA A 108 -4.80 4.86 9.58
N SER A 109 -3.81 4.21 8.96
CA SER A 109 -2.39 4.39 9.27
C SER A 109 -1.78 5.64 8.61
N GLY A 110 -2.53 6.37 7.77
CA GLY A 110 -2.00 7.50 7.03
C GLY A 110 -0.88 7.15 6.05
N GLN A 111 -0.81 5.91 5.57
CA GLN A 111 0.21 5.42 4.63
C GLN A 111 -0.29 5.26 3.19
N LEU A 112 -1.53 5.67 2.91
CA LEU A 112 -2.11 5.56 1.58
C LEU A 112 -1.39 6.44 0.56
N ASP A 113 -1.01 7.67 0.93
CA ASP A 113 -0.37 8.59 0.00
C ASP A 113 1.04 8.11 -0.37
N GLU A 114 1.81 7.62 0.61
CA GLU A 114 3.09 6.94 0.38
C GLU A 114 2.94 5.72 -0.52
N ALA A 115 1.89 4.91 -0.32
CA ALA A 115 1.61 3.75 -1.14
C ALA A 115 1.35 4.14 -2.60
N LEU A 116 0.51 5.15 -2.82
CA LEU A 116 0.18 5.65 -4.14
C LEU A 116 1.37 6.34 -4.83
N ASP A 117 2.21 7.08 -4.09
CA ASP A 117 3.42 7.70 -4.64
C ASP A 117 4.41 6.64 -5.12
N ASN A 118 4.67 5.60 -4.30
CA ASN A 118 5.55 4.50 -4.69
C ASN A 118 5.02 3.72 -5.90
N LEU A 119 3.73 3.40 -5.92
CA LEU A 119 3.12 2.70 -7.06
C LEU A 119 3.12 3.56 -8.33
N ARG A 120 2.92 4.88 -8.22
CA ARG A 120 3.06 5.80 -9.36
C ARG A 120 4.50 5.86 -9.84
N PHE A 121 5.48 5.90 -8.94
CA PHE A 121 6.90 5.98 -9.29
C PHE A 121 7.35 4.80 -10.16
N VAL A 122 7.01 3.57 -9.76
CA VAL A 122 7.38 2.37 -10.53
C VAL A 122 6.56 2.25 -11.83
N ASN A 123 5.27 2.57 -11.82
CA ASN A 123 4.45 2.49 -13.02
C ASN A 123 4.82 3.56 -14.07
N ASN A 124 5.32 4.73 -13.64
CA ASN A 124 5.91 5.70 -14.55
C ASN A 124 7.13 5.13 -15.29
N TYR A 125 7.93 4.31 -14.61
CA TYR A 125 9.03 3.59 -15.27
C TYR A 125 8.48 2.53 -16.25
N PHE A 126 7.46 1.75 -15.88
CA PHE A 126 6.86 0.78 -16.82
C PHE A 126 6.25 1.43 -18.07
N ILE A 127 5.66 2.63 -17.95
CA ILE A 127 5.20 3.40 -19.11
C ILE A 127 6.38 3.72 -20.05
N LYS A 128 7.50 4.21 -19.49
CA LYS A 128 8.72 4.50 -20.26
C LYS A 128 9.32 3.24 -20.90
N ALA A 129 9.32 2.13 -20.16
CA ALA A 129 9.86 0.85 -20.59
C ALA A 129 9.02 0.15 -21.67
N HIS A 130 7.76 0.58 -21.88
CA HIS A 130 6.86 0.05 -22.91
C HIS A 130 6.60 1.10 -24.01
N PRO A 131 7.58 1.39 -24.89
CA PRO A 131 7.48 2.44 -25.89
C PRO A 131 6.55 2.09 -27.06
N SER A 132 6.25 0.80 -27.28
CA SER A 132 5.32 0.35 -28.31
C SER A 132 4.65 -0.98 -27.91
N PRO A 133 3.49 -1.34 -28.49
CA PRO A 133 2.64 -2.42 -27.98
C PRO A 133 3.27 -3.81 -27.81
N ASN A 134 4.33 -4.12 -28.57
CA ASN A 134 5.01 -5.42 -28.56
C ASN A 134 6.51 -5.29 -28.24
N GLU A 135 6.88 -4.24 -27.49
CA GLU A 135 8.25 -3.98 -27.06
C GLU A 135 8.27 -3.55 -25.59
N LEU A 136 8.98 -4.30 -24.75
CA LEU A 136 9.13 -4.01 -23.32
C LEU A 136 10.59 -4.14 -22.89
N TYR A 137 11.14 -3.08 -22.33
CA TYR A 137 12.45 -3.09 -21.67
C TYR A 137 12.34 -3.74 -20.29
N GLY A 138 12.98 -4.90 -20.17
CA GLY A 138 12.88 -5.77 -19.00
C GLY A 138 14.06 -5.71 -18.05
N GLN A 139 15.18 -5.12 -18.47
CA GLN A 139 16.36 -5.03 -17.63
C GLN A 139 17.23 -3.83 -18.01
N ILE A 140 17.72 -3.09 -17.02
CA ILE A 140 18.75 -2.05 -17.19
C ILE A 140 19.94 -2.36 -16.28
N GLY A 141 21.14 -2.42 -16.88
CA GLY A 141 22.35 -2.89 -16.23
C GLY A 141 22.61 -4.37 -16.48
N THR A 142 23.88 -4.77 -16.41
CA THR A 142 24.32 -6.17 -16.52
C THR A 142 24.68 -6.67 -15.12
N GLY A 143 24.09 -7.79 -14.68
CA GLY A 143 24.24 -8.28 -13.31
C GLY A 143 25.68 -8.48 -12.89
N SER A 144 26.47 -9.20 -13.68
CA SER A 144 27.88 -9.47 -13.33
C SER A 144 28.76 -8.20 -13.26
N VAL A 145 28.49 -7.21 -14.11
CA VAL A 145 29.26 -5.95 -14.15
C VAL A 145 28.89 -5.05 -12.98
N ASP A 146 27.60 -4.96 -12.68
CA ASP A 146 27.08 -4.25 -11.51
C ASP A 146 27.61 -4.87 -10.21
N HIS A 147 27.55 -6.20 -10.13
CA HIS A 147 27.90 -6.94 -8.92
C HIS A 147 29.40 -6.93 -8.62
N ALA A 148 30.24 -6.70 -9.62
CA ALA A 148 31.69 -6.56 -9.48
C ALA A 148 32.13 -5.27 -8.77
N TRP A 149 31.20 -4.34 -8.49
CA TRP A 149 31.47 -3.08 -7.81
C TRP A 149 30.59 -2.90 -6.57
N TRP A 150 31.17 -2.30 -5.53
CA TRP A 150 30.53 -2.09 -4.22
C TRP A 150 30.65 -0.63 -3.76
N GLY A 151 29.69 0.21 -4.15
CA GLY A 151 29.62 1.61 -3.73
C GLY A 151 28.21 2.20 -3.94
N PRO A 152 27.98 3.50 -3.68
CA PRO A 152 26.66 4.12 -3.75
C PRO A 152 26.13 4.32 -5.18
N ALA A 153 24.83 4.14 -5.38
CA ALA A 153 24.18 4.23 -6.70
C ALA A 153 24.45 5.55 -7.44
N GLU A 154 24.57 6.67 -6.72
CA GLU A 154 24.74 8.03 -7.23
C GLU A 154 26.02 8.23 -8.04
N VAL A 155 27.02 7.35 -7.87
CA VAL A 155 28.35 7.47 -8.47
C VAL A 155 28.79 6.25 -9.26
N MET A 156 27.85 5.41 -9.70
CA MET A 156 28.12 4.32 -10.65
C MET A 156 28.86 4.82 -11.90
N GLN A 157 29.91 4.11 -12.30
CA GLN A 157 30.70 4.42 -13.50
C GLN A 157 30.63 3.35 -14.59
N MET A 158 30.14 2.15 -14.27
CA MET A 158 30.04 1.06 -15.24
C MET A 158 28.94 1.35 -16.28
N PRO A 159 29.06 0.81 -17.50
CA PRO A 159 27.97 0.83 -18.47
C PRO A 159 26.72 0.14 -17.92
N ARG A 160 25.55 0.70 -18.23
CA ARG A 160 24.24 0.18 -17.83
C ARG A 160 23.35 -0.08 -19.06
N PRO A 161 23.61 -1.16 -19.81
CA PRO A 161 22.90 -1.44 -21.06
C PRO A 161 21.42 -1.74 -20.84
N SER A 162 20.60 -1.46 -21.85
CA SER A 162 19.15 -1.65 -21.83
C SER A 162 18.74 -2.89 -22.62
N TYR A 163 18.10 -3.86 -21.95
CA TYR A 163 17.63 -5.10 -22.56
C TYR A 163 16.11 -5.15 -22.65
N LYS A 164 15.60 -5.75 -23.73
CA LYS A 164 14.17 -5.79 -24.03
C LYS A 164 13.72 -7.13 -24.59
N ILE A 165 12.42 -7.36 -24.45
CA ILE A 165 11.67 -8.39 -25.16
C ILE A 165 10.88 -7.77 -26.31
N THR A 166 10.68 -8.56 -27.37
CA THR A 166 9.97 -8.15 -28.60
C THR A 166 9.18 -9.32 -29.16
N ALA A 167 8.35 -9.12 -30.18
CA ALA A 167 7.69 -10.21 -30.91
C ALA A 167 8.65 -11.32 -31.42
N ALA A 168 9.89 -10.96 -31.78
CA ALA A 168 10.90 -11.91 -32.27
C ALA A 168 11.69 -12.61 -31.15
N LYS A 169 11.75 -11.99 -29.97
CA LYS A 169 12.39 -12.50 -28.75
C LYS A 169 11.42 -12.28 -27.59
N PRO A 170 10.37 -13.12 -27.47
CA PRO A 170 9.27 -12.89 -26.53
C PRO A 170 9.66 -13.11 -25.07
N GLY A 171 8.81 -12.63 -24.17
CA GLY A 171 8.88 -12.87 -22.73
C GLY A 171 7.51 -12.68 -22.10
N SER A 172 6.68 -13.72 -22.20
CA SER A 172 5.27 -13.71 -21.77
C SER A 172 5.11 -13.59 -20.26
N ASP A 173 6.06 -14.13 -19.51
CA ASP A 173 6.21 -13.97 -18.08
C ASP A 173 6.39 -12.49 -17.72
N LEU A 174 7.47 -11.85 -18.18
CA LEU A 174 7.76 -10.44 -17.91
C LEU A 174 6.63 -9.51 -18.40
N ALA A 175 6.15 -9.70 -19.62
CA ALA A 175 5.06 -8.88 -20.17
C ALA A 175 3.73 -9.11 -19.44
N GLY A 176 3.41 -10.36 -19.08
CA GLY A 176 2.21 -10.73 -18.34
C GLY A 176 2.21 -10.17 -16.91
N GLU A 177 3.34 -10.22 -16.22
CA GLU A 177 3.49 -9.63 -14.88
C GLU A 177 3.45 -8.10 -14.92
N THR A 178 4.10 -7.47 -15.90
CA THR A 178 4.03 -6.00 -16.05
C THR A 178 2.61 -5.56 -16.39
N ALA A 179 1.87 -6.34 -17.19
CA ALA A 179 0.44 -6.12 -17.42
C ALA A 179 -0.38 -6.25 -16.12
N ALA A 180 -0.10 -7.25 -15.29
CA ALA A 180 -0.74 -7.42 -13.99
C ALA A 180 -0.49 -6.22 -13.07
N ALA A 181 0.75 -5.74 -13.00
CA ALA A 181 1.15 -4.59 -12.19
C ALA A 181 0.39 -3.32 -12.59
N MET A 182 0.36 -3.01 -13.89
CA MET A 182 -0.31 -1.83 -14.41
C MET A 182 -1.84 -1.93 -14.28
N ALA A 183 -2.42 -3.13 -14.49
CA ALA A 183 -3.84 -3.36 -14.28
C ALA A 183 -4.24 -3.20 -12.81
N ALA A 184 -3.48 -3.78 -11.87
CA ALA A 184 -3.72 -3.65 -10.44
C ALA A 184 -3.59 -2.18 -9.98
N ALA A 185 -2.52 -1.49 -10.39
CA ALA A 185 -2.32 -0.07 -10.08
C ALA A 185 -3.45 0.81 -10.65
N SER A 186 -3.97 0.51 -11.84
CA SER A 186 -5.07 1.27 -12.44
C SER A 186 -6.33 1.31 -11.57
N ILE A 187 -6.60 0.25 -10.79
CA ILE A 187 -7.74 0.17 -9.85
C ILE A 187 -7.60 1.25 -8.78
N LEU A 188 -6.39 1.43 -8.25
CA LEU A 188 -6.10 2.36 -7.16
C LEU A 188 -6.21 3.83 -7.58
N PHE A 189 -5.81 4.15 -8.81
CA PHE A 189 -5.87 5.51 -9.36
C PHE A 189 -7.21 5.85 -10.01
N LYS A 190 -8.15 4.90 -10.13
CA LYS A 190 -9.40 5.09 -10.87
C LYS A 190 -10.22 6.30 -10.40
N THR A 191 -10.22 6.60 -9.10
CA THR A 191 -10.97 7.71 -8.51
C THR A 191 -10.14 8.98 -8.34
N SER A 192 -8.87 8.86 -7.97
CA SER A 192 -7.98 10.00 -7.70
C SER A 192 -7.34 10.60 -8.95
N ASP A 193 -7.08 9.77 -9.98
CA ASP A 193 -6.46 10.16 -11.24
C ASP A 193 -6.94 9.24 -12.39
N PRO A 194 -8.19 9.42 -12.86
CA PRO A 194 -8.80 8.56 -13.86
C PRO A 194 -8.06 8.58 -15.21
N ALA A 195 -7.38 9.68 -15.55
CA ALA A 195 -6.59 9.78 -16.76
C ALA A 195 -5.37 8.86 -16.70
N TYR A 196 -4.61 8.92 -15.59
CA TYR A 196 -3.49 8.01 -15.38
C TYR A 196 -3.94 6.55 -15.28
N SER A 197 -5.05 6.28 -14.58
CA SER A 197 -5.68 4.95 -14.55
C SER A 197 -5.96 4.40 -15.96
N ALA A 198 -6.51 5.23 -16.86
CA ALA A 198 -6.76 4.85 -18.25
C ALA A 198 -5.46 4.61 -19.03
N THR A 199 -4.40 5.42 -18.81
CA THR A 199 -3.08 5.18 -19.39
C THR A 199 -2.51 3.83 -18.96
N LEU A 200 -2.56 3.51 -17.67
CA LEU A 200 -2.09 2.23 -17.15
C LEU A 200 -2.86 1.06 -17.76
N LEU A 201 -4.19 1.17 -17.88
CA LEU A 201 -5.01 0.14 -18.52
C LEU A 201 -4.67 -0.07 -20.00
N THR A 202 -4.36 0.98 -20.74
CA THR A 202 -3.94 0.87 -22.14
C THR A 202 -2.66 0.06 -22.26
N HIS A 203 -1.63 0.40 -21.47
CA HIS A 203 -0.37 -0.36 -21.45
C HIS A 203 -0.59 -1.81 -21.00
N ALA A 204 -1.37 -2.03 -19.93
CA ALA A 204 -1.66 -3.36 -19.42
C ALA A 204 -2.30 -4.28 -20.47
N LYS A 205 -3.30 -3.77 -21.22
CA LYS A 205 -3.97 -4.53 -22.28
C LYS A 205 -3.05 -4.88 -23.44
N GLN A 206 -2.19 -3.93 -23.84
CA GLN A 206 -1.21 -4.13 -24.91
C GLN A 206 -0.16 -5.17 -24.49
N LEU A 207 0.43 -5.02 -23.31
CA LEU A 207 1.42 -5.96 -22.75
C LEU A 207 0.84 -7.36 -22.57
N TYR A 208 -0.39 -7.50 -22.09
CA TYR A 208 -1.03 -8.81 -21.98
C TYR A 208 -1.28 -9.46 -23.34
N THR A 209 -1.70 -8.66 -24.33
CA THR A 209 -1.88 -9.14 -25.71
C THR A 209 -0.55 -9.57 -26.31
N PHE A 210 0.53 -8.81 -26.07
CA PHE A 210 1.89 -9.15 -26.47
C PHE A 210 2.32 -10.48 -25.83
N ALA A 211 2.14 -10.62 -24.52
CA ALA A 211 2.46 -11.84 -23.77
C ALA A 211 1.72 -13.07 -24.28
N ASP A 212 0.41 -12.96 -24.55
CA ASP A 212 -0.42 -14.08 -24.97
C ASP A 212 -0.17 -14.49 -26.43
N THR A 213 0.11 -13.51 -27.30
CA THR A 213 0.31 -13.72 -28.74
C THR A 213 1.68 -14.30 -29.05
N TYR A 214 2.74 -13.79 -28.41
CA TYR A 214 4.11 -14.21 -28.66
C TYR A 214 4.65 -14.92 -27.43
N ARG A 215 4.50 -16.26 -27.40
CA ARG A 215 4.81 -17.06 -26.22
C ARG A 215 6.27 -17.44 -26.08
N GLY A 216 6.88 -17.14 -24.93
CA GLY A 216 8.24 -17.52 -24.59
C GLY A 216 8.67 -16.99 -23.22
N LYS A 217 9.75 -17.53 -22.66
CA LYS A 217 10.32 -17.06 -21.39
C LYS A 217 11.20 -15.84 -21.65
N TYR A 218 11.09 -14.79 -20.83
CA TYR A 218 11.91 -13.60 -21.05
C TYR A 218 13.40 -13.87 -20.84
N SER A 219 13.76 -14.83 -19.98
CA SER A 219 15.16 -15.18 -19.70
C SER A 219 15.86 -15.87 -20.88
N ASP A 220 15.11 -16.35 -21.88
CA ASP A 220 15.66 -16.80 -23.16
C ASP A 220 15.99 -15.61 -24.09
N ALA A 221 15.30 -14.48 -23.92
CA ALA A 221 15.48 -13.26 -24.69
C ALA A 221 16.52 -12.31 -24.06
N ILE A 222 16.47 -12.14 -22.74
CA ILE A 222 17.38 -11.37 -21.90
C ILE A 222 18.21 -12.36 -21.10
N THR A 223 19.23 -12.93 -21.75
CA THR A 223 19.99 -14.06 -21.18
C THR A 223 20.79 -13.71 -19.93
N ASP A 224 21.15 -12.43 -19.74
CA ASP A 224 21.82 -11.97 -18.51
C ASP A 224 20.96 -12.25 -17.26
N ALA A 225 19.64 -12.11 -17.37
CA ALA A 225 18.73 -12.34 -16.26
C ALA A 225 18.69 -13.81 -15.78
N SER A 226 19.07 -14.77 -16.63
CA SER A 226 19.01 -16.20 -16.31
C SER A 226 19.90 -16.63 -15.14
N ALA A 227 20.92 -15.83 -14.79
CA ALA A 227 21.77 -16.09 -13.62
C ALA A 227 21.20 -15.51 -12.31
N PHE A 228 20.13 -14.72 -12.39
CA PHE A 228 19.57 -13.97 -11.25
C PHE A 228 18.08 -14.25 -11.09
N TYR A 229 17.28 -13.82 -12.07
CA TYR A 229 15.83 -13.92 -12.11
C TYR A 229 15.38 -14.76 -13.31
N ASN A 230 15.89 -15.98 -13.41
CA ASN A 230 15.43 -16.92 -14.43
C ASN A 230 13.95 -17.24 -14.27
N SER A 231 13.22 -17.35 -15.39
CA SER A 231 11.85 -17.88 -15.38
C SER A 231 11.89 -19.41 -15.20
N TRP A 232 11.77 -19.87 -13.95
CA TRP A 232 11.78 -21.29 -13.61
C TRP A 232 10.42 -21.93 -13.87
N SER A 233 9.35 -21.28 -13.38
CA SER A 233 7.95 -21.68 -13.56
C SER A 233 7.51 -21.65 -15.03
N GLY A 234 8.11 -20.78 -15.84
CA GLY A 234 7.64 -20.47 -17.19
C GLY A 234 6.82 -19.18 -17.20
N TYR A 235 5.75 -19.17 -18.00
CA TYR A 235 4.90 -17.98 -18.18
C TYR A 235 3.40 -18.27 -18.01
N GLN A 236 3.07 -19.52 -17.72
CA GLN A 236 1.70 -20.00 -17.82
C GLN A 236 0.85 -19.47 -16.67
N ASP A 237 1.46 -19.30 -15.51
CA ASP A 237 0.91 -18.65 -14.34
C ASP A 237 0.78 -17.13 -14.54
N GLU A 238 1.71 -16.44 -15.20
CA GLU A 238 1.55 -15.01 -15.55
C GLU A 238 0.40 -14.77 -16.53
N LEU A 239 0.14 -15.70 -17.46
CA LEU A 239 -1.01 -15.59 -18.36
C LEU A 239 -2.34 -15.66 -17.58
N VAL A 240 -2.41 -16.48 -16.52
CA VAL A 240 -3.59 -16.55 -15.64
C VAL A 240 -3.66 -15.30 -14.76
N TRP A 241 -2.54 -14.94 -14.14
CA TRP A 241 -2.40 -13.82 -13.23
C TRP A 241 -2.73 -12.47 -13.89
N GLY A 242 -2.11 -12.17 -15.05
CA GLY A 242 -2.38 -10.95 -15.82
C GLY A 242 -3.83 -10.86 -16.29
N ALA A 243 -4.44 -11.98 -16.69
CA ALA A 243 -5.85 -12.02 -17.03
C ALA A 243 -6.74 -11.72 -15.81
N LEU A 244 -6.44 -12.29 -14.65
CA LEU A 244 -7.21 -12.02 -13.44
C LEU A 244 -7.18 -10.54 -13.04
N TRP A 245 -6.02 -9.91 -13.13
CA TRP A 245 -5.89 -8.48 -12.82
C TRP A 245 -6.57 -7.59 -13.86
N LEU A 246 -6.47 -7.91 -15.15
CA LEU A 246 -7.23 -7.21 -16.18
C LEU A 246 -8.73 -7.38 -16.00
N TYR A 247 -9.21 -8.57 -15.63
CA TYR A 247 -10.62 -8.78 -15.29
C TYR A 247 -11.02 -7.91 -14.09
N ARG A 248 -10.26 -7.91 -12.99
CA ARG A 248 -10.56 -7.06 -11.83
C ARG A 248 -10.59 -5.58 -12.17
N ALA A 249 -9.72 -5.11 -13.06
CA ALA A 249 -9.62 -3.70 -13.42
C ALA A 249 -10.70 -3.24 -14.41
N THR A 250 -11.16 -4.13 -15.28
CA THR A 250 -12.05 -3.79 -16.42
C THR A 250 -13.47 -4.33 -16.29
N ASN A 251 -13.66 -5.38 -15.48
CA ASN A 251 -14.86 -6.23 -15.43
C ASN A 251 -15.19 -6.91 -16.78
N ASP A 252 -14.21 -7.00 -17.70
CA ASP A 252 -14.38 -7.69 -18.98
C ASP A 252 -14.19 -9.21 -18.80
N VAL A 253 -15.31 -9.93 -18.89
CA VAL A 253 -15.38 -11.39 -18.67
C VAL A 253 -14.51 -12.19 -19.64
N THR A 254 -14.07 -11.60 -20.76
CA THR A 254 -13.13 -12.27 -21.69
C THR A 254 -11.81 -12.60 -21.00
N TYR A 255 -11.31 -11.72 -20.12
CA TYR A 255 -10.12 -11.99 -19.34
C TYR A 255 -10.36 -13.07 -18.28
N LEU A 256 -11.52 -13.11 -17.62
CA LEU A 256 -11.82 -14.21 -16.69
C LEU A 256 -11.90 -15.57 -17.42
N ASN A 257 -12.51 -15.60 -18.61
CA ASN A 257 -12.54 -16.80 -19.44
C ASN A 257 -11.14 -17.21 -19.91
N LYS A 258 -10.28 -16.22 -20.23
CA LYS A 258 -8.88 -16.47 -20.54
C LYS A 258 -8.12 -17.07 -19.36
N ALA A 259 -8.30 -16.53 -18.14
CA ALA A 259 -7.74 -17.11 -16.93
C ALA A 259 -8.20 -18.57 -16.74
N ARG A 260 -9.51 -18.85 -16.88
CA ARG A 260 -10.05 -20.23 -16.82
C ARG A 260 -9.42 -21.17 -17.86
N LEU A 261 -9.18 -20.69 -19.08
CA LEU A 261 -8.58 -21.46 -20.17
C LEU A 261 -7.11 -21.80 -19.90
N GLU A 262 -6.37 -20.85 -19.33
CA GLU A 262 -4.94 -20.97 -19.08
C GLU A 262 -4.64 -21.71 -17.75
N TYR A 263 -5.54 -21.64 -16.77
CA TYR A 263 -5.37 -22.21 -15.43
C TYR A 263 -4.98 -23.70 -15.41
N PRO A 264 -5.63 -24.62 -16.16
CA PRO A 264 -5.29 -26.05 -16.11
C PRO A 264 -3.90 -26.39 -16.66
N LYS A 265 -3.24 -25.44 -17.34
CA LYS A 265 -1.91 -25.59 -17.94
C LYS A 265 -0.79 -25.17 -16.99
N MET A 266 -1.11 -24.50 -15.88
CA MET A 266 -0.12 -24.15 -14.85
C MET A 266 0.57 -25.40 -14.33
N ASN A 267 1.74 -25.19 -13.71
CA ASN A 267 2.58 -26.27 -13.25
C ASN A 267 1.87 -27.20 -12.28
N LYS A 268 2.34 -28.44 -12.28
CA LYS A 268 1.82 -29.53 -11.46
C LYS A 268 2.96 -30.16 -10.68
N GLU A 269 2.63 -30.74 -9.55
CA GLU A 269 3.48 -31.71 -8.87
C GLU A 269 3.78 -32.89 -9.79
N GLN A 270 4.81 -33.66 -9.45
CA GLN A 270 5.27 -34.80 -10.26
C GLN A 270 4.18 -35.86 -10.51
N ASP A 271 3.19 -35.97 -9.61
CA ASP A 271 2.05 -36.89 -9.72
C ASP A 271 0.87 -36.34 -10.54
N GLY A 272 1.00 -35.14 -11.11
CA GLY A 272 -0.04 -34.48 -11.89
C GLY A 272 -1.04 -33.66 -11.07
N THR A 273 -0.89 -33.59 -9.75
CA THR A 273 -1.67 -32.70 -8.87
C THR A 273 -1.29 -31.24 -9.16
N PRO A 274 -2.24 -30.28 -9.20
CA PRO A 274 -1.89 -28.85 -9.25
C PRO A 274 -0.90 -28.48 -8.14
N SER A 275 0.17 -27.75 -8.47
CA SER A 275 1.28 -27.44 -7.57
C SER A 275 0.80 -26.84 -6.25
N PHE A 276 1.32 -27.33 -5.13
CA PHE A 276 0.89 -26.92 -3.79
C PHE A 276 2.03 -26.93 -2.74
N LYS A 277 3.26 -27.28 -3.13
CA LYS A 277 4.39 -27.40 -2.19
C LYS A 277 5.34 -26.19 -2.16
N TRP A 278 5.13 -25.19 -3.01
CA TRP A 278 5.91 -23.95 -3.04
C TRP A 278 5.11 -22.75 -2.50
N SER A 279 5.51 -21.51 -2.80
CA SER A 279 4.79 -20.28 -2.44
C SER A 279 4.71 -19.32 -3.62
N MET A 280 3.74 -18.40 -3.57
CA MET A 280 3.68 -17.26 -4.48
C MET A 280 4.96 -16.43 -4.35
N ASN A 281 5.57 -16.06 -5.47
CA ASN A 281 6.77 -15.22 -5.49
C ASN A 281 6.93 -14.56 -6.87
N TRP A 282 8.05 -13.87 -7.11
CA TRP A 282 8.34 -13.17 -8.35
C TRP A 282 8.44 -14.06 -9.59
N ASP A 283 8.57 -15.39 -9.43
CA ASP A 283 8.62 -16.39 -10.51
C ASP A 283 7.30 -17.14 -10.65
N ASP A 284 6.65 -17.56 -9.55
CA ASP A 284 5.45 -18.40 -9.60
C ASP A 284 4.22 -17.73 -8.94
N LYS A 285 3.19 -17.39 -9.75
CA LYS A 285 1.90 -16.81 -9.32
C LYS A 285 0.76 -17.80 -9.33
N THR A 286 1.04 -19.09 -9.52
CA THR A 286 0.06 -20.17 -9.45
C THR A 286 -0.77 -20.07 -8.17
N TYR A 287 -0.10 -19.89 -7.03
CA TYR A 287 -0.71 -19.87 -5.70
C TYR A 287 -1.59 -18.63 -5.44
N GLY A 288 -1.14 -17.45 -5.87
CA GLY A 288 -1.95 -16.23 -5.84
C GLY A 288 -3.18 -16.35 -6.74
N SER A 289 -3.02 -16.98 -7.90
CA SER A 289 -4.11 -17.26 -8.84
C SER A 289 -5.15 -18.21 -8.25
N TYR A 290 -4.77 -19.20 -7.43
CA TYR A 290 -5.73 -20.06 -6.72
C TYR A 290 -6.66 -19.24 -5.84
N VAL A 291 -6.08 -18.35 -5.01
CA VAL A 291 -6.82 -17.48 -4.08
C VAL A 291 -7.72 -16.52 -4.85
N LEU A 292 -7.21 -15.86 -5.90
CA LEU A 292 -8.01 -14.93 -6.70
C LEU A 292 -9.13 -15.63 -7.48
N MET A 293 -8.86 -16.77 -8.11
CA MET A 293 -9.90 -17.54 -8.81
C MET A 293 -10.99 -18.00 -7.84
N ALA A 294 -10.61 -18.51 -6.67
CA ALA A 294 -11.56 -18.92 -5.64
C ALA A 294 -12.41 -17.74 -5.15
N LYS A 295 -11.80 -16.57 -4.92
CA LYS A 295 -12.48 -15.34 -4.48
C LYS A 295 -13.44 -14.79 -5.55
N LEU A 296 -13.02 -14.75 -6.80
CA LEU A 296 -13.76 -14.12 -7.90
C LEU A 296 -14.89 -15.01 -8.45
N THR A 297 -14.75 -16.33 -8.36
CA THR A 297 -15.71 -17.27 -8.97
C THR A 297 -16.51 -18.09 -7.96
N GLY A 298 -15.96 -18.32 -6.77
CA GLY A 298 -16.54 -19.23 -5.77
C GLY A 298 -16.51 -20.71 -6.15
N GLU A 299 -15.92 -21.08 -7.29
CA GLU A 299 -15.92 -22.46 -7.81
C GLU A 299 -15.09 -23.41 -6.93
N ALA A 300 -15.60 -24.64 -6.78
CA ALA A 300 -15.04 -25.63 -5.85
C ALA A 300 -13.60 -26.06 -6.21
N THR A 301 -13.27 -26.12 -7.50
CA THR A 301 -11.95 -26.52 -7.98
C THR A 301 -10.85 -25.59 -7.46
N TYR A 302 -11.04 -24.28 -7.61
CA TYR A 302 -10.05 -23.28 -7.20
C TYR A 302 -9.92 -23.18 -5.69
N LYS A 303 -11.04 -23.33 -4.97
CA LYS A 303 -11.04 -23.46 -3.50
C LYS A 303 -10.22 -24.65 -3.06
N ALA A 304 -10.42 -25.82 -3.68
CA ALA A 304 -9.70 -27.03 -3.35
C ALA A 304 -8.18 -26.91 -3.61
N ASP A 305 -7.76 -26.21 -4.65
CA ASP A 305 -6.33 -25.96 -4.92
C ASP A 305 -5.72 -24.98 -3.91
N ALA A 306 -6.41 -23.86 -3.62
CA ALA A 306 -5.98 -22.90 -2.60
C ALA A 306 -5.87 -23.56 -1.21
N GLU A 307 -6.87 -24.35 -0.84
CA GLU A 307 -6.93 -25.07 0.44
C GLU A 307 -5.87 -26.15 0.55
N ARG A 308 -5.57 -26.88 -0.54
CA ARG A 308 -4.48 -27.88 -0.56
C ARG A 308 -3.13 -27.21 -0.30
N TRP A 309 -2.88 -26.08 -0.95
CA TRP A 309 -1.67 -25.31 -0.74
C TRP A 309 -1.57 -24.77 0.69
N LEU A 310 -2.58 -24.04 1.17
CA LEU A 310 -2.55 -23.46 2.51
C LEU A 310 -2.56 -24.54 3.62
N ASP A 311 -3.17 -25.70 3.39
CA ASP A 311 -3.07 -26.84 4.31
C ASP A 311 -1.65 -27.40 4.35
N TYR A 312 -0.97 -27.56 3.21
CA TYR A 312 0.43 -28.01 3.19
C TYR A 312 1.34 -27.09 4.01
N TRP A 313 1.08 -25.79 3.97
CA TRP A 313 1.80 -24.79 4.76
C TRP A 313 1.44 -24.78 6.24
N THR A 314 0.36 -25.43 6.66
CA THR A 314 -0.14 -25.37 8.03
C THR A 314 -0.23 -26.73 8.70
N VAL A 315 -1.17 -27.58 8.33
CA VAL A 315 -1.41 -28.90 8.96
C VAL A 315 -0.84 -30.08 8.17
N GLY A 316 -0.42 -29.83 6.94
CA GLY A 316 0.00 -30.84 5.99
C GLY A 316 -1.15 -31.43 5.17
N VAL A 317 -0.79 -32.02 4.03
CA VAL A 317 -1.68 -32.75 3.12
C VAL A 317 -1.03 -34.11 2.85
N ASN A 318 -1.81 -35.19 3.01
CA ASN A 318 -1.34 -36.56 2.73
C ASN A 318 -0.04 -36.93 3.46
N GLY A 319 0.12 -36.50 4.71
CA GLY A 319 1.32 -36.75 5.52
C GLY A 319 2.55 -35.91 5.14
N GLN A 320 2.43 -35.01 4.15
CA GLN A 320 3.47 -34.06 3.77
C GLN A 320 3.12 -32.67 4.28
N LYS A 321 4.11 -31.93 4.80
CA LYS A 321 3.95 -30.58 5.33
C LYS A 321 5.21 -29.77 5.05
N ILE A 322 5.08 -28.46 4.93
CA ILE A 322 6.24 -27.56 4.89
C ILE A 322 7.13 -27.77 6.13
N THR A 323 8.43 -27.54 5.98
CA THR A 323 9.35 -27.57 7.11
C THR A 323 9.04 -26.40 8.05
N TYR A 324 9.06 -26.66 9.36
CA TYR A 324 9.02 -25.61 10.37
C TYR A 324 10.34 -25.60 11.14
N THR A 325 10.90 -24.42 11.37
CA THR A 325 12.01 -24.25 12.31
C THR A 325 11.54 -24.54 13.75
N PRO A 326 12.44 -24.86 14.69
CA PRO A 326 12.09 -24.95 16.11
C PRO A 326 11.34 -23.74 16.68
N GLY A 327 11.64 -22.55 16.16
CA GLY A 327 11.02 -21.27 16.51
C GLY A 327 9.67 -20.99 15.86
N GLY A 328 9.19 -21.86 14.96
CA GLY A 328 7.86 -21.77 14.36
C GLY A 328 7.78 -21.02 13.03
N LEU A 329 8.91 -20.73 12.38
CA LEU A 329 8.94 -20.21 11.02
C LEU A 329 8.64 -21.34 10.03
N ALA A 330 7.67 -21.14 9.14
CA ALA A 330 7.47 -21.98 7.97
C ALA A 330 8.59 -21.73 6.95
N TRP A 331 9.52 -22.67 6.88
CA TRP A 331 10.78 -22.54 6.17
C TRP A 331 10.75 -23.32 4.87
N LEU A 332 10.73 -22.61 3.74
CA LEU A 332 10.63 -23.21 2.41
C LEU A 332 11.99 -23.49 1.79
N ASP A 333 12.86 -22.48 1.78
CA ASP A 333 14.14 -22.51 1.09
C ASP A 333 15.18 -21.66 1.82
N THR A 334 16.44 -21.87 1.44
CA THR A 334 17.60 -21.16 1.98
C THR A 334 17.59 -19.68 1.62
N TRP A 335 17.07 -19.32 0.43
CA TRP A 335 17.06 -17.94 -0.05
C TRP A 335 15.74 -17.24 0.25
N GLY A 336 15.77 -16.19 1.07
CA GLY A 336 14.57 -15.41 1.38
C GLY A 336 13.49 -16.25 2.08
N SER A 337 13.87 -17.01 3.11
CA SER A 337 12.96 -17.85 3.89
C SER A 337 11.79 -17.02 4.47
N LEU A 338 12.06 -15.80 4.95
CA LEU A 338 11.03 -14.89 5.46
C LEU A 338 10.15 -14.33 4.35
N ARG A 339 10.70 -14.04 3.15
CA ARG A 339 9.91 -13.60 2.00
C ARG A 339 8.85 -14.64 1.63
N TYR A 340 9.20 -15.91 1.57
CA TYR A 340 8.23 -16.96 1.24
C TYR A 340 7.15 -17.10 2.32
N ALA A 341 7.53 -17.07 3.59
CA ALA A 341 6.58 -17.09 4.69
C ALA A 341 5.65 -15.86 4.66
N ALA A 342 6.16 -14.67 4.34
CA ALA A 342 5.38 -13.44 4.23
C ALA A 342 4.39 -13.50 3.06
N ASN A 343 4.83 -13.99 1.90
CA ASN A 343 4.00 -14.14 0.71
C ASN A 343 2.84 -15.12 0.95
N THR A 344 3.13 -16.28 1.57
CA THR A 344 2.08 -17.22 1.95
C THR A 344 1.15 -16.62 3.00
N SER A 345 1.68 -15.87 3.97
CA SER A 345 0.88 -15.22 5.03
C SER A 345 -0.11 -14.20 4.47
N PHE A 346 0.33 -13.37 3.52
CA PHE A 346 -0.55 -12.43 2.85
C PHE A 346 -1.69 -13.14 2.11
N ALA A 347 -1.38 -14.16 1.32
CA ALA A 347 -2.38 -14.94 0.60
C ALA A 347 -3.34 -15.69 1.55
N ALA A 348 -2.82 -16.22 2.67
CA ALA A 348 -3.58 -16.87 3.71
C ALA A 348 -4.57 -15.90 4.39
N PHE A 349 -4.13 -14.67 4.69
CA PHE A 349 -5.04 -13.62 5.17
C PHE A 349 -6.16 -13.34 4.16
N VAL A 350 -5.80 -13.05 2.91
CA VAL A 350 -6.80 -12.75 1.87
C VAL A 350 -7.81 -13.89 1.71
N TYR A 351 -7.35 -15.14 1.73
CA TYR A 351 -8.23 -16.31 1.65
C TYR A 351 -9.12 -16.45 2.91
N SER A 352 -8.52 -16.32 4.10
CA SER A 352 -9.23 -16.43 5.38
C SER A 352 -10.36 -15.40 5.55
N ASP A 353 -10.21 -14.22 4.94
CA ASP A 353 -11.18 -13.13 5.08
C ASP A 353 -12.54 -13.46 4.42
N PHE A 354 -12.57 -14.28 3.34
CA PHE A 354 -13.81 -14.58 2.62
C PHE A 354 -14.31 -16.03 2.73
N ILE A 355 -13.50 -16.99 3.18
CA ILE A 355 -13.99 -18.36 3.35
C ILE A 355 -14.94 -18.50 4.54
N THR A 356 -15.85 -19.46 4.43
CA THR A 356 -16.90 -19.71 5.44
C THR A 356 -16.60 -20.88 6.36
N ASP A 357 -15.64 -21.74 6.02
CA ASP A 357 -15.19 -22.83 6.89
C ASP A 357 -14.44 -22.23 8.09
N ALA A 358 -15.05 -22.30 9.27
CA ALA A 358 -14.52 -21.67 10.47
C ALA A 358 -13.15 -22.23 10.91
N VAL A 359 -12.90 -23.52 10.67
CA VAL A 359 -11.65 -24.18 11.08
C VAL A 359 -10.50 -23.74 10.18
N ARG A 360 -10.71 -23.78 8.86
CA ARG A 360 -9.73 -23.32 7.87
C ARG A 360 -9.49 -21.81 7.99
N LYS A 361 -10.56 -21.04 8.22
CA LYS A 361 -10.46 -19.59 8.45
C LYS A 361 -9.52 -19.27 9.61
N ALA A 362 -9.79 -19.84 10.79
CA ALA A 362 -8.94 -19.65 11.97
C ALA A 362 -7.50 -20.13 11.70
N ARG A 363 -7.33 -21.32 11.11
CA ARG A 363 -6.01 -21.87 10.81
C ARG A 363 -5.16 -20.96 9.93
N TYR A 364 -5.70 -20.48 8.82
CA TYR A 364 -4.95 -19.66 7.85
C TYR A 364 -4.67 -18.26 8.40
N HIS A 365 -5.65 -17.69 9.10
CA HIS A 365 -5.48 -16.45 9.84
C HIS A 365 -4.34 -16.57 10.87
N ASP A 366 -4.41 -17.54 11.77
CA ASP A 366 -3.47 -17.69 12.88
C ASP A 366 -2.06 -18.05 12.39
N PHE A 367 -1.95 -18.82 11.32
CA PHE A 367 -0.69 -19.05 10.62
C PHE A 367 -0.08 -17.71 10.17
N ALA A 368 -0.84 -16.88 9.45
CA ALA A 368 -0.33 -15.63 8.93
C ALA A 368 0.06 -14.66 10.06
N VAL A 369 -0.74 -14.57 11.13
CA VAL A 369 -0.39 -13.82 12.35
C VAL A 369 0.93 -14.31 12.95
N SER A 370 1.12 -15.62 13.06
CA SER A 370 2.32 -16.19 13.69
C SER A 370 3.58 -15.90 12.87
N GLN A 371 3.51 -16.03 11.54
CA GLN A 371 4.67 -15.79 10.67
C GLN A 371 5.07 -14.32 10.64
N ILE A 372 4.10 -13.38 10.57
CA ILE A 372 4.43 -11.95 10.64
C ILE A 372 5.01 -11.61 12.01
N ASN A 373 4.43 -12.12 13.10
CA ASN A 373 4.98 -11.89 14.43
C ASN A 373 6.39 -12.48 14.61
N TYR A 374 6.72 -13.61 13.98
CA TYR A 374 8.07 -14.15 13.95
C TYR A 374 9.07 -13.14 13.37
N MET A 375 8.74 -12.52 12.23
CA MET A 375 9.58 -11.50 11.57
C MET A 375 9.77 -10.25 12.43
N LEU A 376 8.80 -9.92 13.28
CA LEU A 376 8.82 -8.71 14.10
C LEU A 376 9.49 -8.90 15.47
N GLY A 377 9.73 -10.14 15.91
CA GLY A 377 10.40 -10.41 17.18
C GLY A 377 10.02 -11.72 17.87
N ASP A 378 8.97 -12.42 17.43
CA ASP A 378 8.51 -13.65 18.07
C ASP A 378 9.25 -14.89 17.58
N ASN A 379 10.57 -14.82 17.68
CA ASN A 379 11.49 -15.90 17.35
C ASN A 379 12.37 -16.25 18.56
N PRO A 380 13.12 -17.37 18.53
CA PRO A 380 13.97 -17.77 19.65
C PRO A 380 15.01 -16.72 20.06
N SER A 381 15.50 -15.94 19.08
CA SER A 381 16.49 -14.87 19.29
C SER A 381 15.88 -13.56 19.81
N LYS A 382 14.55 -13.48 19.96
CA LYS A 382 13.80 -12.30 20.42
C LYS A 382 14.21 -11.01 19.70
N ARG A 383 14.45 -11.12 18.40
CA ARG A 383 14.95 -10.02 17.57
C ARG A 383 14.05 -9.76 16.37
N SER A 384 13.98 -8.51 15.95
CA SER A 384 13.36 -8.18 14.67
C SER A 384 14.24 -8.66 13.51
N MET A 385 13.58 -8.98 12.40
CA MET A 385 14.18 -9.24 11.09
C MET A 385 13.91 -8.09 10.10
N VAL A 386 13.39 -6.96 10.60
CA VAL A 386 13.08 -5.76 9.81
C VAL A 386 14.06 -4.65 10.21
N VAL A 387 14.84 -4.16 9.24
CA VAL A 387 15.87 -3.15 9.47
C VAL A 387 15.27 -1.89 10.12
N GLY A 388 15.89 -1.47 11.23
CA GLY A 388 15.50 -0.28 11.97
C GLY A 388 14.17 -0.37 12.72
N PHE A 389 13.58 -1.55 12.93
CA PHE A 389 12.35 -1.75 13.70
C PHE A 389 12.54 -2.70 14.89
N GLY A 390 11.82 -2.45 15.99
CA GLY A 390 11.74 -3.39 17.11
C GLY A 390 13.06 -3.62 17.86
N VAL A 391 13.19 -4.80 18.47
CA VAL A 391 14.33 -5.16 19.32
C VAL A 391 15.43 -5.80 18.49
N ASN A 392 16.68 -5.30 18.62
CA ASN A 392 17.88 -5.86 17.97
C ASN A 392 17.70 -6.15 16.45
N PRO A 393 17.21 -5.18 15.64
CA PRO A 393 17.07 -5.37 14.20
C PRO A 393 18.42 -5.61 13.51
N PRO A 394 18.42 -6.12 12.27
CA PRO A 394 19.61 -6.13 11.42
C PRO A 394 20.15 -4.71 11.22
N VAL A 395 21.47 -4.55 11.32
CA VAL A 395 22.17 -3.28 11.09
C VAL A 395 23.13 -3.33 9.91
N ASN A 396 23.46 -4.53 9.42
CA ASN A 396 24.39 -4.73 8.31
C ASN A 396 23.76 -5.52 7.15
N PRO A 397 22.57 -5.15 6.62
CA PRO A 397 22.03 -5.80 5.43
C PRO A 397 22.99 -5.68 4.25
N HIS A 398 22.97 -6.69 3.37
CA HIS A 398 23.73 -6.74 2.12
C HIS A 398 23.19 -5.69 1.15
N HIS A 399 23.57 -4.42 1.32
CA HIS A 399 23.05 -3.35 0.48
C HIS A 399 24.06 -2.23 0.26
N ARG A 400 24.43 -2.00 -1.00
CA ARG A 400 25.54 -1.11 -1.41
C ARG A 400 25.39 0.34 -0.93
N THR A 401 24.27 0.98 -1.25
CA THR A 401 24.09 2.42 -0.95
C THR A 401 23.93 2.65 0.55
N ALA A 402 23.11 1.86 1.23
CA ALA A 402 22.97 1.88 2.69
C ALA A 402 24.30 1.60 3.44
N HIS A 403 25.15 0.70 2.91
CA HIS A 403 26.49 0.51 3.45
C HIS A 403 27.35 1.77 3.30
N GLY A 404 27.32 2.41 2.14
CA GLY A 404 27.98 3.70 1.90
C GLY A 404 29.51 3.58 1.83
N SER A 405 30.02 2.49 1.26
CA SER A 405 31.46 2.31 1.01
C SER A 405 31.97 3.41 0.09
N TRP A 406 33.13 3.98 0.41
CA TRP A 406 33.84 4.89 -0.49
C TRP A 406 35.03 4.23 -1.19
N THR A 407 35.36 2.98 -0.85
CA THR A 407 36.62 2.33 -1.23
C THR A 407 36.45 1.12 -2.14
N ASN A 408 35.23 0.86 -2.63
CA ASN A 408 34.89 -0.36 -3.36
C ASN A 408 35.18 -1.61 -2.52
N SER A 409 34.74 -1.62 -1.26
CA SER A 409 34.99 -2.72 -0.33
C SER A 409 33.74 -3.01 0.49
N LEU A 410 33.39 -4.30 0.56
CA LEU A 410 32.31 -4.79 1.40
C LEU A 410 32.64 -4.64 2.90
N GLN A 411 33.91 -4.53 3.27
CA GLN A 411 34.39 -4.52 4.65
C GLN A 411 34.61 -3.11 5.21
N ALA A 412 34.65 -2.10 4.35
CA ALA A 412 34.94 -0.72 4.73
C ALA A 412 33.84 0.24 4.26
N PRO A 413 33.15 0.94 5.19
CA PRO A 413 33.31 0.86 6.66
C PRO A 413 32.83 -0.47 7.27
N ALA A 414 33.14 -0.72 8.54
CA ALA A 414 32.72 -1.97 9.21
C ALA A 414 31.19 -2.09 9.27
N ASN A 415 30.53 -0.99 9.66
CA ASN A 415 29.08 -0.90 9.77
C ASN A 415 28.48 -0.09 8.62
N ASN A 416 27.24 -0.37 8.28
CA ASN A 416 26.49 0.47 7.35
C ASN A 416 26.40 1.92 7.88
N ARG A 417 26.52 2.90 6.97
CA ARG A 417 26.42 4.33 7.30
C ARG A 417 24.99 4.82 7.41
N HIS A 418 24.05 4.09 6.80
CA HIS A 418 22.64 4.44 6.73
C HIS A 418 21.75 3.32 7.24
N VAL A 419 20.60 3.71 7.77
CA VAL A 419 19.54 2.78 8.17
C VAL A 419 18.51 2.73 7.04
N ILE A 420 18.50 1.61 6.29
CA ILE A 420 17.47 1.36 5.27
C ILE A 420 16.19 0.83 5.93
N TYR A 421 15.47 1.74 6.59
CA TYR A 421 14.28 1.41 7.38
C TYR A 421 13.28 0.55 6.60
N GLY A 422 12.76 -0.47 7.27
CA GLY A 422 11.65 -1.29 6.78
C GLY A 422 12.06 -2.48 5.94
N ALA A 423 13.31 -2.58 5.50
CA ALA A 423 13.77 -3.71 4.71
C ALA A 423 13.69 -5.03 5.51
N LEU A 424 12.99 -6.03 4.95
CA LEU A 424 12.92 -7.39 5.50
C LEU A 424 14.11 -8.18 4.96
N VAL A 425 14.96 -8.70 5.86
CA VAL A 425 16.11 -9.52 5.46
C VAL A 425 15.66 -10.92 5.01
N GLY A 426 16.53 -11.63 4.28
CA GLY A 426 16.25 -12.98 3.80
C GLY A 426 15.82 -13.96 4.90
N GLY A 427 16.43 -13.88 6.08
CA GLY A 427 16.00 -14.60 7.27
C GLY A 427 16.93 -15.69 7.75
N PRO A 428 16.56 -16.38 8.85
CA PRO A 428 17.38 -17.41 9.44
C PRO A 428 17.45 -18.67 8.58
N ASP A 429 18.43 -19.51 8.90
CA ASP A 429 18.47 -20.88 8.43
C ASP A 429 17.34 -21.74 9.04
N ARG A 430 17.30 -23.02 8.63
CA ARG A 430 16.29 -24.00 9.07
C ARG A 430 16.25 -24.28 10.58
N SER A 431 17.21 -23.78 11.35
CA SER A 431 17.36 -23.99 12.79
C SER A 431 17.17 -22.69 13.60
N ASP A 432 16.61 -21.64 12.98
CA ASP A 432 16.48 -20.29 13.54
C ASP A 432 17.81 -19.53 13.73
N LEU A 433 18.93 -20.02 13.18
CA LEU A 433 20.20 -19.31 13.26
C LEU A 433 20.25 -18.19 12.23
N TYR A 434 20.51 -16.98 12.71
CA TYR A 434 20.68 -15.79 11.91
C TYR A 434 21.88 -15.00 12.41
N ILE A 435 22.76 -14.62 11.49
CA ILE A 435 23.98 -13.85 11.75
C ILE A 435 23.87 -12.57 10.92
N ASP A 436 23.92 -11.43 11.59
CA ASP A 436 23.88 -10.11 10.95
C ASP A 436 25.26 -9.77 10.35
N ASP A 437 25.55 -10.40 9.21
CA ASP A 437 26.77 -10.23 8.43
C ASP A 437 26.43 -9.77 7.01
N ARG A 438 26.94 -8.58 6.64
CA ARG A 438 26.79 -8.03 5.29
C ARG A 438 27.39 -8.93 4.21
N GLY A 439 28.38 -9.77 4.54
CA GLY A 439 28.94 -10.78 3.64
C GLY A 439 27.97 -11.91 3.30
N ASN A 440 26.94 -12.11 4.12
CA ASN A 440 26.00 -13.21 3.98
C ASN A 440 24.76 -12.76 3.17
N TYR A 441 24.89 -12.71 1.86
CA TYR A 441 23.80 -12.41 0.91
C TYR A 441 22.66 -13.47 0.91
N ILE A 442 22.74 -14.53 1.71
CA ILE A 442 21.64 -15.51 1.82
C ILE A 442 20.64 -15.04 2.89
N THR A 443 21.16 -14.74 4.09
CA THR A 443 20.33 -14.40 5.25
C THR A 443 20.14 -12.89 5.42
N ASN A 444 21.08 -12.09 4.91
CA ASN A 444 21.15 -10.63 5.07
C ASN A 444 20.85 -9.82 3.80
N GLU A 445 20.54 -10.47 2.68
CA GLU A 445 20.01 -9.78 1.50
C GLU A 445 18.65 -9.16 1.79
N ILE A 446 18.38 -8.06 1.11
CA ILE A 446 17.09 -7.37 1.12
C ILE A 446 16.70 -7.12 -0.33
N ALA A 447 15.41 -7.23 -0.65
CA ALA A 447 14.94 -7.04 -2.03
C ALA A 447 13.54 -6.46 -2.09
N THR A 448 13.22 -5.82 -3.22
CA THR A 448 11.90 -5.26 -3.48
C THR A 448 10.79 -6.31 -3.34
N ASP A 449 11.02 -7.55 -3.78
CA ASP A 449 10.07 -8.65 -3.68
C ASP A 449 9.94 -9.21 -2.25
N TYR A 450 10.98 -9.07 -1.41
CA TYR A 450 10.95 -9.53 -0.01
C TYR A 450 9.93 -8.76 0.80
N ASN A 451 9.84 -7.45 0.55
CA ASN A 451 8.89 -6.57 1.24
C ASN A 451 7.49 -6.57 0.60
N ALA A 452 7.30 -7.14 -0.59
CA ALA A 452 6.11 -6.88 -1.41
C ALA A 452 4.82 -7.35 -0.74
N ALA A 453 4.62 -8.67 -0.61
CA ALA A 453 3.44 -9.20 0.07
C ALA A 453 3.52 -9.02 1.60
N PHE A 454 4.73 -8.92 2.16
CA PHE A 454 4.94 -8.56 3.57
C PHE A 454 4.22 -7.24 3.92
N THR A 455 4.34 -6.22 3.08
CA THR A 455 3.68 -4.92 3.26
C THR A 455 2.15 -5.07 3.33
N GLY A 456 1.56 -5.88 2.45
CA GLY A 456 0.11 -6.17 2.47
C GLY A 456 -0.31 -6.97 3.70
N ALA A 457 0.48 -7.94 4.13
CA ALA A 457 0.22 -8.70 5.36
C ALA A 457 0.30 -7.81 6.61
N VAL A 458 1.28 -6.90 6.69
CA VAL A 458 1.39 -5.93 7.79
C VAL A 458 0.21 -4.96 7.79
N ALA A 459 -0.27 -4.51 6.63
CA ALA A 459 -1.48 -3.70 6.55
C ALA A 459 -2.70 -4.44 7.11
N ARG A 460 -2.83 -5.75 6.83
CA ARG A 460 -3.88 -6.58 7.42
C ARG A 460 -3.75 -6.72 8.94
N MET A 461 -2.51 -6.88 9.44
CA MET A 461 -2.24 -6.92 10.88
C MET A 461 -2.59 -5.60 11.55
N TYR A 462 -2.24 -4.46 10.94
CA TYR A 462 -2.64 -3.14 11.44
C TYR A 462 -4.16 -2.97 11.45
N GLY A 463 -4.86 -3.40 10.39
CA GLY A 463 -6.32 -3.31 10.31
C GLY A 463 -7.05 -4.06 11.43
N GLU A 464 -6.46 -5.14 11.97
CA GLU A 464 -7.06 -5.92 13.06
C GLU A 464 -6.51 -5.60 14.44
N PHE A 465 -5.21 -5.35 14.57
CA PHE A 465 -4.53 -5.20 15.86
C PHE A 465 -4.07 -3.77 16.15
N GLY A 466 -4.07 -2.87 15.16
CA GLY A 466 -3.65 -1.47 15.31
C GLY A 466 -2.14 -1.28 15.48
N GLY A 467 -1.76 -0.29 16.29
CA GLY A 467 -0.37 0.17 16.46
C GLY A 467 -0.12 1.47 15.68
N ALA A 468 0.10 2.58 16.37
CA ALA A 468 0.22 3.88 15.74
C ALA A 468 1.56 4.05 14.99
N PRO A 469 1.55 4.50 13.72
CA PRO A 469 2.76 4.95 13.03
C PRO A 469 3.50 6.04 13.83
N LEU A 470 4.79 6.23 13.53
CA LEU A 470 5.56 7.27 14.18
C LEU A 470 5.12 8.64 13.66
N ALA A 471 4.83 9.57 14.59
CA ALA A 471 4.42 10.93 14.26
C ALA A 471 5.53 11.74 13.56
N THR A 472 6.79 11.44 13.85
CA THR A 472 7.96 12.07 13.22
C THR A 472 8.83 11.00 12.59
N PHE A 473 8.67 10.82 11.28
CA PHE A 473 9.43 9.87 10.49
C PHE A 473 9.53 10.38 9.04
N PRO A 474 10.67 10.19 8.34
CA PRO A 474 11.89 9.55 8.81
C PRO A 474 12.69 10.39 9.82
N VAL A 475 13.51 9.72 10.62
CA VAL A 475 14.49 10.40 11.48
C VAL A 475 15.67 10.83 10.60
N ALA A 476 15.99 12.13 10.60
CA ALA A 476 17.15 12.63 9.86
C ALA A 476 18.43 12.01 10.42
N GLU A 477 19.26 11.45 9.54
CA GLU A 477 20.54 10.88 9.94
C GLU A 477 21.56 11.99 10.25
N PRO A 478 22.42 11.82 11.27
CA PRO A 478 23.53 12.72 11.49
C PRO A 478 24.49 12.63 10.30
N VAL A 479 24.78 13.78 9.68
CA VAL A 479 25.75 13.84 8.58
C VAL A 479 27.13 13.55 9.14
N GLY A 480 27.71 12.43 8.70
CA GLY A 480 29.09 12.06 9.00
C GLY A 480 30.10 12.83 8.18
N GLU A 481 31.38 12.44 8.29
CA GLU A 481 32.46 13.06 7.54
C GLU A 481 32.36 12.76 6.02
N GLU A 482 32.36 13.82 5.20
CA GLU A 482 32.22 13.70 3.73
C GLU A 482 33.43 14.24 2.96
N PHE A 483 33.93 15.42 3.30
CA PHE A 483 35.06 16.06 2.62
C PHE A 483 36.07 16.53 3.63
N PHE A 484 37.35 16.36 3.31
CA PHE A 484 38.45 16.84 4.13
C PHE A 484 39.77 16.68 3.37
N ASN A 485 40.81 17.33 3.88
CA ASN A 485 42.17 17.09 3.46
C ASN A 485 42.91 16.35 4.56
N GLU A 486 43.65 15.31 4.18
CA GLU A 486 44.68 14.73 5.02
C GLU A 486 46.04 15.22 4.53
N ALA A 487 46.97 15.54 5.42
CA ALA A 487 48.27 16.03 5.05
C ALA A 487 49.38 15.52 5.97
N LYS A 488 50.61 15.56 5.47
CA LYS A 488 51.84 15.38 6.25
C LYS A 488 52.98 16.20 5.66
N ILE A 489 54.02 16.44 6.44
CA ILE A 489 55.28 16.97 5.93
C ILE A 489 55.96 15.89 5.11
N ASN A 490 56.20 16.15 3.83
CA ASN A 490 56.88 15.21 2.93
C ASN A 490 58.39 15.41 2.95
N ALA A 491 58.81 16.67 2.93
CA ALA A 491 60.20 17.07 3.09
C ALA A 491 60.27 18.50 3.64
N GLN A 492 61.30 18.81 4.40
CA GLN A 492 61.53 20.16 4.92
C GLN A 492 63.03 20.46 4.93
N GLY A 493 63.39 21.70 4.67
CA GLY A 493 64.76 22.19 4.75
C GLY A 493 64.81 23.58 5.37
N SER A 494 66.01 24.14 5.44
CA SER A 494 66.22 25.48 6.00
C SER A 494 65.58 26.61 5.19
N ASN A 495 65.07 26.32 3.99
CA ASN A 495 64.51 27.32 3.09
C ASN A 495 63.32 26.81 2.27
N PHE A 496 62.70 25.69 2.67
CA PHE A 496 61.50 25.17 2.03
C PHE A 496 60.68 24.28 2.96
N THR A 497 59.39 24.19 2.67
CA THR A 497 58.49 23.17 3.21
C THR A 497 57.75 22.51 2.06
N GLU A 498 57.76 21.17 2.05
CA GLU A 498 56.97 20.36 1.14
C GLU A 498 55.96 19.54 1.93
N VAL A 499 54.69 19.69 1.57
CA VAL A 499 53.57 18.97 2.16
C VAL A 499 52.96 18.02 1.13
N ALA A 500 52.67 16.80 1.55
CA ALA A 500 51.85 15.87 0.79
C ALA A 500 50.42 15.97 1.31
N VAL A 501 49.45 16.22 0.42
CA VAL A 501 48.04 16.42 0.76
C VAL A 501 47.16 15.48 -0.06
N TRP A 502 46.25 14.78 0.62
CA TRP A 502 45.20 13.94 0.04
C TRP A 502 43.85 14.63 0.20
N ALA A 503 43.27 15.07 -0.92
CA ALA A 503 41.91 15.59 -0.97
C ALA A 503 40.93 14.41 -0.98
N ASN A 504 40.14 14.25 0.08
CA ASN A 504 39.24 13.11 0.29
C ASN A 504 37.77 13.47 0.01
N ASN A 505 37.06 12.62 -0.73
CA ASN A 505 35.61 12.60 -0.88
C ASN A 505 35.08 11.23 -0.42
N ARG A 506 34.47 11.21 0.77
CA ARG A 506 33.76 10.09 1.39
C ARG A 506 32.27 10.42 1.55
N SER A 507 31.72 11.26 0.68
CA SER A 507 30.32 11.68 0.73
C SER A 507 29.34 10.51 0.77
N ALA A 508 28.23 10.70 1.48
CA ALA A 508 27.15 9.73 1.59
C ALA A 508 25.77 10.34 1.91
N TRP A 509 25.67 11.67 2.09
CA TRP A 509 24.38 12.35 2.35
C TRP A 509 24.04 13.45 1.32
N PRO A 510 23.70 13.08 0.07
CA PRO A 510 23.95 11.78 -0.55
C PRO A 510 25.41 11.65 -1.03
N ALA A 511 25.80 10.43 -1.40
CA ALA A 511 27.05 10.22 -2.14
C ALA A 511 27.03 11.06 -3.42
N ARG A 512 28.15 11.72 -3.74
CA ARG A 512 28.20 12.65 -4.86
C ARG A 512 29.55 12.72 -5.55
N MET A 513 29.47 12.85 -6.87
CA MET A 513 30.61 13.15 -7.73
C MET A 513 31.10 14.58 -7.43
N THR A 514 32.41 14.75 -7.27
CA THR A 514 33.05 16.06 -7.28
C THR A 514 33.99 16.19 -8.46
N GLU A 515 34.00 17.37 -9.07
CA GLU A 515 34.83 17.71 -10.23
C GLU A 515 35.47 19.07 -9.97
N ASN A 516 36.74 19.24 -10.36
CA ASN A 516 37.51 20.44 -10.06
C ASN A 516 37.69 20.65 -8.55
N VAL A 517 38.01 19.56 -7.85
CA VAL A 517 38.42 19.60 -6.44
C VAL A 517 39.68 20.43 -6.29
N SER A 518 39.74 21.26 -5.25
CA SER A 518 40.92 22.05 -4.92
C SER A 518 41.08 22.22 -3.41
N TYR A 519 42.29 22.58 -3.00
CA TYR A 519 42.59 22.98 -1.64
C TYR A 519 43.57 24.15 -1.63
N ARG A 520 43.68 24.83 -0.49
CA ARG A 520 44.59 25.96 -0.31
C ARG A 520 45.57 25.68 0.82
N TYR A 521 46.85 25.84 0.54
CA TYR A 521 47.92 25.76 1.52
C TYR A 521 48.41 27.19 1.81
N PHE A 522 48.15 27.67 3.03
CA PHE A 522 48.43 29.02 3.47
C PHE A 522 49.79 29.11 4.17
N VAL A 523 50.55 30.14 3.80
CA VAL A 523 51.89 30.45 4.33
C VAL A 523 51.96 31.91 4.78
N ASP A 524 52.74 32.19 5.82
CA ASP A 524 53.07 33.53 6.28
C ASP A 524 54.50 33.86 5.84
N LEU A 525 54.66 34.89 5.02
CA LEU A 525 55.95 35.26 4.42
C LEU A 525 56.66 36.41 5.14
N THR A 526 56.23 36.74 6.37
CA THR A 526 56.73 37.88 7.15
C THR A 526 58.24 37.84 7.33
N GLU A 527 58.83 36.70 7.65
CA GLU A 527 60.26 36.56 7.90
C GLU A 527 61.12 36.75 6.64
N GLY A 528 60.65 36.27 5.48
CA GLY A 528 61.38 36.47 4.23
C GLY A 528 61.27 37.90 3.72
N PHE A 529 60.12 38.56 3.86
CA PHE A 529 59.98 39.98 3.54
C PHE A 529 60.81 40.86 4.47
N ALA A 530 60.87 40.55 5.77
CA ALA A 530 61.76 41.23 6.72
C ALA A 530 63.25 41.05 6.36
N ALA A 531 63.61 39.91 5.77
CA ALA A 531 64.96 39.64 5.25
C ALA A 531 65.24 40.28 3.86
N GLY A 532 64.32 41.08 3.33
CA GLY A 532 64.49 41.84 2.09
C GLY A 532 64.13 41.08 0.80
N TYR A 533 63.54 39.88 0.92
CA TYR A 533 63.04 39.14 -0.23
C TYR A 533 61.67 39.66 -0.67
N THR A 534 61.35 39.42 -1.94
CA THR A 534 60.04 39.74 -2.53
C THR A 534 59.36 38.46 -3.00
N LEU A 535 58.08 38.54 -3.36
CA LEU A 535 57.34 37.39 -3.87
C LEU A 535 58.01 36.70 -5.07
N ALA A 536 58.74 37.46 -5.90
CA ALA A 536 59.46 36.94 -7.06
C ALA A 536 60.64 36.02 -6.70
N ASN A 537 61.09 36.03 -5.45
CA ASN A 537 62.16 35.16 -4.96
C ASN A 537 61.64 33.78 -4.53
N TYR A 538 60.34 33.65 -4.26
CA TYR A 538 59.75 32.38 -3.85
C TYR A 538 59.40 31.52 -5.06
N THR A 539 59.57 30.21 -4.92
CA THR A 539 59.19 29.23 -5.93
C THR A 539 58.18 28.22 -5.38
N VAL A 540 57.24 27.83 -6.24
CA VAL A 540 56.29 26.76 -5.96
C VAL A 540 56.61 25.60 -6.90
N ALA A 541 56.86 24.42 -6.33
CA ALA A 541 56.98 23.18 -7.07
C ALA A 541 55.83 22.23 -6.70
N LEU A 542 55.39 21.45 -7.68
CA LEU A 542 54.27 20.52 -7.54
C LEU A 542 54.67 19.15 -8.09
N ASN A 543 54.35 18.10 -7.35
CA ASN A 543 54.37 16.73 -7.82
C ASN A 543 53.02 16.07 -7.50
N GLY A 544 52.29 15.64 -8.53
CA GLY A 544 50.98 15.02 -8.37
C GLY A 544 50.30 14.83 -9.72
N SER A 545 49.83 13.61 -10.00
CA SER A 545 49.20 13.30 -11.28
C SER A 545 47.90 14.08 -11.46
N GLY A 546 47.79 14.85 -12.54
CA GLY A 546 46.62 15.66 -12.85
C GLY A 546 46.41 16.90 -11.95
N ALA A 547 47.34 17.17 -11.03
CA ALA A 547 47.28 18.34 -10.17
C ALA A 547 47.88 19.57 -10.87
N VAL A 548 47.32 20.74 -10.59
CA VAL A 548 47.85 22.05 -10.99
C VAL A 548 47.92 22.95 -9.76
N ALA A 549 49.06 23.61 -9.57
CA ALA A 549 49.28 24.57 -8.49
C ALA A 549 49.31 25.97 -9.05
N SER A 550 48.71 26.92 -8.34
CA SER A 550 48.97 28.33 -8.57
C SER A 550 50.40 28.69 -8.13
N GLY A 551 50.90 29.86 -8.58
CA GLY A 551 51.92 30.56 -7.79
C GLY A 551 51.36 31.03 -6.45
N LEU A 552 52.20 31.67 -5.63
CA LEU A 552 51.73 32.30 -4.39
C LEU A 552 50.75 33.44 -4.72
N ARG A 553 49.56 33.36 -4.14
CA ARG A 553 48.51 34.38 -4.25
C ARG A 553 48.34 35.05 -2.90
N ALA A 554 48.16 36.37 -2.89
CA ALA A 554 47.89 37.09 -1.66
C ALA A 554 46.52 36.70 -1.10
N TRP A 555 46.48 36.33 0.18
CA TRP A 555 45.24 36.19 0.95
C TRP A 555 44.99 37.45 1.78
N ASP A 556 45.99 37.88 2.56
CA ASP A 556 46.01 39.14 3.29
C ASP A 556 47.43 39.72 3.18
N ALA A 557 47.66 40.52 2.13
CA ALA A 557 48.97 41.09 1.84
C ALA A 557 49.45 42.04 2.95
N ALA A 558 48.54 42.66 3.72
CA ALA A 558 48.91 43.54 4.82
C ALA A 558 49.51 42.76 6.01
N LYS A 559 49.17 41.48 6.12
CA LYS A 559 49.71 40.55 7.12
C LYS A 559 50.69 39.53 6.54
N ASN A 560 51.12 39.73 5.29
CA ASN A 560 51.99 38.81 4.56
C ASN A 560 51.46 37.37 4.47
N ILE A 561 50.14 37.18 4.49
CA ILE A 561 49.53 35.85 4.34
C ILE A 561 49.28 35.57 2.86
N TYR A 562 49.87 34.50 2.36
CA TYR A 562 49.74 34.03 0.99
C TYR A 562 49.25 32.58 0.98
N TYR A 563 48.86 32.11 -0.20
CA TYR A 563 48.49 30.71 -0.38
C TYR A 563 48.88 30.16 -1.74
N VAL A 564 49.04 28.85 -1.79
CA VAL A 564 49.05 28.06 -3.02
C VAL A 564 47.72 27.34 -3.13
N GLU A 565 47.02 27.54 -4.24
CA GLU A 565 45.85 26.76 -4.60
C GLU A 565 46.31 25.55 -5.42
N VAL A 566 46.05 24.35 -4.92
CA VAL A 566 46.26 23.12 -5.67
C VAL A 566 44.90 22.61 -6.11
N SER A 567 44.76 22.34 -7.39
CA SER A 567 43.50 21.91 -8.01
C SER A 567 43.71 20.65 -8.86
N PHE A 568 42.66 19.86 -9.01
CA PHE A 568 42.60 18.70 -9.88
C PHE A 568 41.55 18.96 -10.97
N PRO A 569 41.86 19.80 -11.98
CA PRO A 569 40.91 20.15 -13.02
C PRO A 569 40.49 18.90 -13.80
N ASN A 570 39.21 18.83 -14.17
CA ASN A 570 38.61 17.71 -14.92
C ASN A 570 38.83 16.32 -14.26
N THR A 571 39.23 16.28 -13.00
CA THR A 571 39.44 15.03 -12.26
C THR A 571 38.23 14.74 -11.40
N LYS A 572 37.63 13.58 -11.63
CA LYS A 572 36.54 13.04 -10.82
C LYS A 572 37.09 12.50 -9.50
N VAL A 573 36.58 13.01 -8.40
CA VAL A 573 36.83 12.48 -7.04
C VAL A 573 35.50 12.09 -6.44
N TYR A 574 35.32 10.82 -6.10
CA TYR A 574 34.02 10.26 -5.69
C TYR A 574 34.17 8.99 -4.85
N PRO A 575 33.18 8.67 -3.99
CA PRO A 575 33.23 7.51 -3.10
C PRO A 575 32.95 6.20 -3.85
N GLY A 576 33.91 5.71 -4.64
CA GLY A 576 33.72 4.50 -5.47
C GLY A 576 34.95 3.62 -5.66
N GLY A 577 36.00 3.79 -4.85
CA GLY A 577 37.26 3.07 -4.97
C GLY A 577 38.42 3.82 -4.32
N GLN A 578 39.43 3.11 -3.84
CA GLN A 578 40.61 3.71 -3.16
C GLN A 578 41.30 4.82 -3.96
N GLU A 579 41.40 4.64 -5.29
CA GLU A 579 42.02 5.60 -6.22
C GLU A 579 41.06 6.71 -6.69
N HIS A 580 39.76 6.55 -6.43
CA HIS A 580 38.70 7.47 -6.85
C HIS A 580 38.25 8.40 -5.71
N THR A 581 38.28 7.90 -4.47
CA THR A 581 37.84 8.64 -3.27
C THR A 581 38.81 9.74 -2.86
N ARG A 582 40.08 9.66 -3.27
CA ARG A 582 41.09 10.65 -2.89
C ARG A 582 42.11 10.92 -3.98
N LYS A 583 42.66 12.14 -3.99
CA LYS A 583 43.78 12.53 -4.86
C LYS A 583 44.92 13.15 -4.07
N GLU A 584 46.13 12.69 -4.34
CA GLU A 584 47.36 13.17 -3.73
C GLU A 584 48.01 14.25 -4.59
N ALA A 585 48.51 15.29 -3.95
CA ALA A 585 49.53 16.16 -4.52
C ALA A 585 50.53 16.61 -3.45
N GLN A 586 51.79 16.73 -3.84
CA GLN A 586 52.90 17.20 -3.03
C GLN A 586 53.25 18.61 -3.50
N VAL A 587 53.05 19.61 -2.64
CA VAL A 587 53.34 21.01 -2.95
C VAL A 587 54.49 21.49 -2.08
N ARG A 588 55.49 22.09 -2.73
CA ARG A 588 56.65 22.69 -2.09
C ARG A 588 56.64 24.19 -2.31
N VAL A 589 56.73 24.94 -1.23
CA VAL A 589 57.06 26.38 -1.26
C VAL A 589 58.51 26.52 -0.81
N SER A 590 59.33 27.20 -1.62
CA SER A 590 60.75 27.38 -1.35
C SER A 590 61.16 28.84 -1.49
N LEU A 591 62.21 29.22 -0.77
CA LEU A 591 62.95 30.45 -0.95
C LEU A 591 64.42 30.11 -1.30
N PRO A 592 64.73 29.84 -2.58
CA PRO A 592 66.08 29.39 -2.98
C PRO A 592 67.17 30.41 -2.62
N ASN A 593 68.34 29.90 -2.23
CA ASN A 593 69.53 30.70 -1.90
C ASN A 593 69.38 31.69 -0.72
N ALA A 594 68.36 31.51 0.12
CA ALA A 594 68.18 32.32 1.34
C ALA A 594 68.79 31.66 2.58
N PRO A 595 69.24 32.46 3.57
CA PRO A 595 69.69 31.93 4.85
C PRO A 595 68.53 31.33 5.64
N ALA A 596 68.83 30.42 6.57
CA ALA A 596 67.81 29.71 7.37
C ALA A 596 66.84 30.62 8.13
N ALA A 597 67.28 31.83 8.51
CA ALA A 597 66.46 32.80 9.23
C ALA A 597 65.34 33.44 8.38
N ALA A 598 65.35 33.28 7.06
CA ALA A 598 64.37 33.84 6.14
C ALA A 598 63.23 32.87 5.78
N TRP A 599 63.13 31.73 6.47
CA TRP A 599 62.09 30.73 6.28
C TRP A 599 61.62 30.17 7.62
N ASN A 600 60.34 30.34 7.95
CA ASN A 600 59.75 29.80 9.16
C ASN A 600 58.40 29.15 8.83
N PRO A 601 58.29 27.81 8.84
CA PRO A 601 56.99 27.19 8.64
C PRO A 601 56.11 27.17 9.89
N ALA A 602 56.64 27.51 11.07
CA ALA A 602 55.89 27.39 12.32
C ALA A 602 54.76 28.44 12.46
N ASN A 603 54.83 29.56 11.74
CA ASN A 603 53.77 30.57 11.63
C ASN A 603 52.86 30.36 10.40
N ASP A 604 53.13 29.37 9.55
CA ASP A 604 52.26 29.05 8.43
C ASP A 604 50.93 28.47 8.94
N TRP A 605 49.81 29.09 8.57
CA TRP A 605 48.47 28.64 8.98
C TRP A 605 48.24 27.16 8.66
N SER A 606 48.61 26.71 7.46
CA SER A 606 48.37 25.33 7.02
C SER A 606 49.40 24.32 7.53
N TYR A 607 50.46 24.76 8.22
CA TYR A 607 51.47 23.86 8.83
C TYR A 607 51.01 23.27 10.17
N GLN A 608 50.04 23.92 10.82
CA GLN A 608 49.51 23.53 12.13
C GLN A 608 49.08 22.06 12.18
N GLY A 609 49.60 21.32 13.16
CA GLY A 609 49.29 19.91 13.41
C GLY A 609 49.97 18.91 12.47
N LEU A 610 50.70 19.36 11.44
CA LEU A 610 51.39 18.47 10.52
C LEU A 610 52.70 17.93 11.12
N ASN A 611 53.08 16.71 10.72
CA ASN A 611 54.36 16.11 11.06
C ASN A 611 54.87 15.23 9.90
N ALA A 612 56.10 14.71 10.00
CA ALA A 612 56.74 13.97 8.91
C ALA A 612 56.31 12.50 8.77
N THR A 613 55.68 11.93 9.79
CA THR A 613 55.48 10.47 9.89
C THR A 613 54.02 10.06 9.66
N ALA A 614 53.08 10.77 10.28
CA ALA A 614 51.67 10.43 10.24
C ALA A 614 50.91 11.30 9.24
N LEU A 615 50.06 10.65 8.45
CA LEU A 615 49.02 11.33 7.68
C LEU A 615 47.92 11.78 8.66
N VAL A 616 47.68 13.08 8.75
CA VAL A 616 46.69 13.65 9.69
C VAL A 616 45.61 14.42 8.93
N LYS A 617 44.37 14.33 9.40
CA LYS A 617 43.29 15.20 8.92
C LYS A 617 43.58 16.65 9.34
N SER A 618 43.54 17.59 8.41
CA SER A 618 43.85 19.01 8.69
C SER A 618 42.63 19.90 8.53
N ASP A 619 42.29 20.63 9.59
CA ASP A 619 41.30 21.71 9.55
C ASP A 619 41.84 23.01 8.94
N TYR A 620 43.16 23.10 8.74
CA TYR A 620 43.85 24.30 8.29
C TYR A 620 44.21 24.27 6.80
N ILE A 621 43.85 23.19 6.10
CA ILE A 621 43.93 23.07 4.65
C ILE A 621 42.50 22.89 4.14
N PRO A 622 41.79 23.98 3.76
CA PRO A 622 40.39 23.91 3.36
C PRO A 622 40.20 23.20 2.02
N PHE A 623 39.13 22.42 1.92
CA PHE A 623 38.70 21.69 0.73
C PHE A 623 37.63 22.48 -0.02
N TYR A 624 37.73 22.49 -1.34
CA TYR A 624 36.78 23.14 -2.24
C TYR A 624 36.37 22.21 -3.37
N ASN A 625 35.14 22.37 -3.83
CA ASN A 625 34.64 21.78 -5.07
C ASN A 625 34.14 22.90 -5.98
N ALA A 626 34.72 23.04 -7.17
CA ALA A 626 34.38 24.12 -8.11
C ALA A 626 34.36 25.53 -7.46
N GLY A 627 35.31 25.79 -6.55
CA GLY A 627 35.44 27.07 -5.84
C GLY A 627 34.57 27.22 -4.59
N VAL A 628 33.62 26.32 -4.33
CA VAL A 628 32.80 26.33 -3.11
C VAL A 628 33.52 25.57 -2.00
N LYS A 629 33.74 26.22 -0.84
CA LYS A 629 34.38 25.58 0.32
C LYS A 629 33.43 24.55 0.95
N LEU A 630 33.87 23.30 1.04
CA LEU A 630 33.12 22.20 1.67
C LEU A 630 33.68 21.79 3.04
N TYR A 631 34.95 22.08 3.31
CA TYR A 631 35.60 21.72 4.57
C TYR A 631 36.74 22.67 4.93
N GLY A 632 37.08 22.73 6.22
CA GLY A 632 38.25 23.42 6.76
C GLY A 632 38.11 24.94 6.90
N ASN A 633 39.11 25.53 7.55
CA ASN A 633 39.17 26.92 7.96
C ASN A 633 40.19 27.70 7.11
N VAL A 634 40.01 29.02 7.03
CA VAL A 634 40.90 29.93 6.28
C VAL A 634 41.54 30.94 7.25
N PRO A 635 42.73 31.49 6.96
CA PRO A 635 43.32 32.53 7.81
C PRO A 635 42.40 33.75 7.92
N GLY A 636 42.37 34.40 9.09
CA GLY A 636 41.59 35.61 9.28
C GLY A 636 40.07 35.41 9.42
N SER A 637 39.55 34.19 9.31
CA SER A 637 38.15 33.87 9.67
C SER A 637 37.91 33.82 11.19
N GLY A 638 38.66 34.60 11.98
CA GLY A 638 38.54 34.66 13.44
C GLY A 638 39.22 33.52 14.21
N GLY A 639 40.44 33.12 13.84
CA GLY A 639 41.30 32.28 14.69
C GLY A 639 42.23 33.14 15.54
N GLY A 640 42.01 33.19 16.86
CA GLY A 640 42.95 33.80 17.81
C GLY A 640 44.24 32.98 17.95
N THR A 641 45.18 33.49 18.75
CA THR A 641 46.33 32.82 19.40
C THR A 641 45.98 31.42 19.95
N PRO A 642 46.86 30.61 20.59
CA PRO A 642 46.37 29.57 21.49
C PRO A 642 45.52 30.30 22.53
N THR A 643 44.24 30.35 22.20
CA THR A 643 43.16 31.00 22.87
C THR A 643 42.77 29.87 23.74
N ASN A 644 43.07 30.01 25.03
CA ASN A 644 42.55 29.17 26.09
C ASN A 644 41.27 28.50 25.57
N THR A 645 41.38 27.21 25.29
CA THR A 645 40.38 26.48 24.53
C THR A 645 39.17 26.45 25.43
N PRO A 646 38.07 27.14 25.10
CA PRO A 646 36.93 27.16 26.00
C PRO A 646 36.52 25.71 26.29
N PRO A 647 36.19 25.38 27.55
CA PRO A 647 35.95 24.01 27.95
C PRO A 647 34.90 23.38 27.04
N VAL A 648 35.09 22.12 26.67
CA VAL A 648 34.03 21.36 26.00
C VAL A 648 32.97 21.05 27.04
N VAL A 649 31.80 21.66 26.87
CA VAL A 649 30.71 21.52 27.84
C VAL A 649 29.86 20.31 27.50
N GLY A 650 29.87 19.34 28.40
CA GLY A 650 29.04 18.15 28.35
C GLY A 650 28.28 17.98 29.66
N PHE A 651 26.95 17.88 29.57
CA PHE A 651 26.14 17.53 30.73
C PHE A 651 24.98 16.62 30.36
N THR A 652 24.51 15.90 31.37
CA THR A 652 23.27 15.14 31.32
C THR A 652 22.21 15.84 32.18
N ALA A 653 20.96 15.72 31.74
CA ALA A 653 19.79 16.15 32.51
C ALA A 653 18.81 14.98 32.53
N THR A 654 18.36 14.59 33.71
CA THR A 654 17.50 13.41 33.88
C THR A 654 16.38 13.72 34.88
N PRO A 655 15.10 13.61 34.47
CA PRO A 655 14.61 13.42 33.10
C PRO A 655 14.70 14.72 32.25
N THR A 656 14.73 14.62 30.92
CA THR A 656 14.70 15.80 30.02
C THR A 656 13.29 16.26 29.63
N ALA A 657 12.26 15.53 30.05
CA ALA A 657 10.87 15.89 29.83
C ALA A 657 9.97 15.28 30.91
N GLY A 658 8.84 15.92 31.17
CA GLY A 658 7.86 15.48 32.16
C GLY A 658 6.83 16.58 32.46
N THR A 659 5.87 16.31 33.34
CA THR A 659 4.81 17.25 33.72
C THR A 659 5.22 18.13 34.91
N ALA A 660 4.85 19.40 34.92
CA ALA A 660 5.07 20.28 36.06
C ALA A 660 4.25 19.82 37.30
N PRO A 661 4.79 19.84 38.54
CA PRO A 661 6.18 20.19 38.86
C PRO A 661 7.14 19.02 38.57
N LEU A 662 8.22 19.28 37.82
CA LEU A 662 9.23 18.26 37.48
C LEU A 662 10.57 18.59 38.13
N VAL A 663 11.10 17.65 38.92
CA VAL A 663 12.47 17.71 39.44
C VAL A 663 13.42 17.09 38.41
N VAL A 664 14.39 17.86 37.96
CA VAL A 664 15.42 17.43 37.00
C VAL A 664 16.79 17.47 37.66
N ALA A 665 17.51 16.35 37.62
CA ALA A 665 18.89 16.25 38.06
C ALA A 665 19.83 16.56 36.89
N PHE A 666 20.78 17.47 37.11
CA PHE A 666 21.78 17.90 36.14
C PHE A 666 23.17 17.46 36.60
N ASP A 667 23.95 16.86 35.69
CA ASP A 667 25.33 16.45 35.94
C ASP A 667 26.25 16.91 34.80
N ALA A 668 27.15 17.86 35.11
CA ALA A 668 28.15 18.41 34.22
C ALA A 668 29.46 17.60 34.16
N SER A 669 29.48 16.37 34.70
CA SER A 669 30.69 15.56 34.81
C SER A 669 31.37 15.23 33.48
N GLY A 670 30.63 15.30 32.37
CA GLY A 670 31.14 15.13 31.01
C GLY A 670 31.79 16.37 30.40
N SER A 671 31.90 17.49 31.13
CA SER A 671 32.63 18.66 30.65
C SER A 671 34.13 18.48 30.85
N THR A 672 34.92 18.83 29.83
CA THR A 672 36.37 18.64 29.81
C THR A 672 37.07 19.87 29.30
N ASP A 673 38.26 20.13 29.81
CA ASP A 673 39.13 21.18 29.32
C ASP A 673 40.33 20.58 28.60
N ALA A 674 40.62 21.05 27.39
CA ALA A 674 41.72 20.51 26.60
C ALA A 674 43.10 20.98 27.12
N ASP A 675 43.12 22.11 27.83
CA ASP A 675 44.32 22.71 28.42
C ASP A 675 44.56 22.22 29.87
N GLY A 676 43.58 21.53 30.45
CA GLY A 676 43.64 20.91 31.78
C GLY A 676 43.29 21.85 32.93
N ASP A 677 42.65 22.98 32.63
CA ASP A 677 42.32 24.01 33.62
C ASP A 677 41.18 23.59 34.57
N ALA A 678 41.15 24.22 35.75
CA ALA A 678 40.13 23.95 36.77
C ALA A 678 38.79 24.59 36.40
N LEU A 679 37.75 23.76 36.27
CA LEU A 679 36.45 24.19 35.78
C LEU A 679 35.48 24.65 36.88
N THR A 680 34.76 25.72 36.57
CA THR A 680 33.64 26.24 37.36
C THR A 680 32.34 26.10 36.57
N TYR A 681 31.23 25.84 37.26
CA TYR A 681 29.94 25.47 36.65
C TYR A 681 28.83 26.41 37.12
N GLY A 682 28.23 27.15 36.19
CA GLY A 682 27.05 27.98 36.41
C GLY A 682 25.88 27.47 35.58
N TRP A 683 24.69 27.47 36.18
CA TRP A 683 23.46 27.00 35.55
C TRP A 683 22.45 28.14 35.44
N ASN A 684 21.81 28.25 34.29
CA ASN A 684 20.56 28.98 34.11
C ASN A 684 19.52 27.96 33.65
N PHE A 685 18.46 27.76 34.42
CA PHE A 685 17.48 26.71 34.12
C PHE A 685 16.47 27.12 33.04
N GLY A 686 16.47 28.39 32.62
CA GLY A 686 15.57 28.89 31.57
C GLY A 686 14.20 29.35 32.08
N ASP A 687 13.96 29.31 33.40
CA ASP A 687 12.75 29.79 34.09
C ASP A 687 13.01 31.01 34.99
N ALA A 688 14.04 31.79 34.65
CA ALA A 688 14.58 32.91 35.42
C ALA A 688 15.27 32.54 36.75
N THR A 689 15.50 31.25 37.01
CA THR A 689 16.32 30.79 38.15
C THR A 689 17.70 30.29 37.71
N THR A 690 18.65 30.30 38.64
CA THR A 690 20.06 29.94 38.41
C THR A 690 20.60 29.03 39.51
N GLY A 691 21.64 28.25 39.20
CA GLY A 691 22.36 27.40 40.15
C GLY A 691 23.87 27.36 39.88
N THR A 692 24.64 26.72 40.76
CA THR A 692 26.08 26.52 40.59
C THR A 692 26.50 25.13 41.09
N GLY A 693 27.55 24.56 40.50
CA GLY A 693 28.11 23.28 40.92
C GLY A 693 28.09 22.20 39.83
N ARG A 694 28.97 21.20 39.97
CA ARG A 694 29.16 20.13 38.99
C ARG A 694 27.92 19.24 38.86
N THR A 695 27.21 19.01 39.96
CA THR A 695 25.89 18.35 40.00
C THR A 695 24.90 19.26 40.73
N VAL A 696 23.68 19.38 40.20
CA VAL A 696 22.61 20.22 40.79
C VAL A 696 21.24 19.64 40.43
N SER A 697 20.23 19.84 41.27
CA SER A 697 18.83 19.54 40.93
C SER A 697 18.01 20.82 40.87
N HIS A 698 17.04 20.87 39.96
CA HIS A 698 16.12 22.00 39.81
C HIS A 698 14.69 21.52 39.62
N THR A 699 13.72 22.28 40.13
CA THR A 699 12.29 21.96 40.00
C THR A 699 11.58 22.97 39.12
N TYR A 700 11.08 22.53 37.97
CA TYR A 700 10.29 23.37 37.07
C TYR A 700 8.82 23.34 37.46
N GLY A 701 8.26 24.49 37.86
CA GLY A 701 6.90 24.60 38.41
C GLY A 701 5.79 24.87 37.39
N ALA A 702 6.11 25.26 36.15
CA ALA A 702 5.14 25.57 35.10
C ALA A 702 5.46 24.83 33.80
N GLY A 703 4.47 24.76 32.91
CA GLY A 703 4.65 24.18 31.59
C GLY A 703 5.37 25.13 30.64
N GLY A 704 6.27 24.57 29.84
CA GLY A 704 6.99 25.28 28.79
C GLY A 704 8.25 24.52 28.39
N PRO A 705 8.76 24.77 27.18
CA PRO A 705 10.14 24.43 26.87
C PRO A 705 11.05 25.36 27.67
N TYR A 706 11.85 24.80 28.57
CA TYR A 706 12.90 25.54 29.26
C TYR A 706 14.24 25.20 28.65
N THR A 707 15.02 26.22 28.31
CA THR A 707 16.39 26.03 27.82
C THR A 707 17.34 26.07 29.00
N ALA A 708 17.61 24.89 29.58
CA ALA A 708 18.63 24.77 30.61
C ALA A 708 20.00 24.99 29.98
N THR A 709 20.71 26.01 30.43
CA THR A 709 22.02 26.43 29.95
C THR A 709 23.05 26.19 31.03
N LEU A 710 23.97 25.26 30.78
CA LEU A 710 25.20 25.13 31.55
C LEU A 710 26.24 26.07 30.96
N THR A 711 26.83 26.93 31.79
CA THR A 711 28.01 27.72 31.50
C THR A 711 29.18 27.14 32.27
N VAL A 712 30.23 26.74 31.58
CA VAL A 712 31.48 26.27 32.19
C VAL A 712 32.57 27.27 31.86
N SER A 713 33.37 27.64 32.86
CA SER A 713 34.53 28.50 32.67
C SER A 713 35.77 27.89 33.30
N ASP A 714 36.89 28.02 32.60
CA ASP A 714 38.25 27.66 33.02
C ASP A 714 38.92 28.74 33.90
N GLY A 715 38.28 29.90 34.09
CA GLY A 715 38.85 31.00 34.89
C GLY A 715 40.07 31.69 34.27
N LYS A 716 40.41 31.38 33.01
CA LYS A 716 41.52 31.95 32.22
C LYS A 716 41.06 32.76 31.02
N GLY A 717 39.76 33.02 30.94
CA GLY A 717 39.14 33.86 29.92
C GLY A 717 38.34 33.06 28.89
N GLY A 718 38.30 31.72 28.99
CA GLY A 718 37.39 30.89 28.24
C GLY A 718 36.17 30.51 29.06
N SER A 719 35.06 30.51 28.35
CA SER A 719 33.83 29.95 28.84
C SER A 719 33.06 29.44 27.65
N ALA A 720 32.43 28.29 27.83
CA ALA A 720 31.53 27.73 26.85
C ALA A 720 30.22 27.40 27.53
N THR A 721 29.17 27.35 26.72
CA THR A 721 27.83 27.01 27.18
C THR A 721 27.30 25.84 26.39
N ALA A 722 26.66 24.90 27.07
CA ALA A 722 25.80 23.93 26.42
C ALA A 722 24.36 24.18 26.87
N THR A 723 23.43 24.08 25.94
CA THR A 723 22.01 24.15 26.22
C THR A 723 21.37 22.79 26.03
N ARG A 724 20.40 22.46 26.87
CA ARG A 724 19.52 21.32 26.66
C ARG A 724 18.10 21.77 26.93
N THR A 725 17.21 21.50 25.97
CA THR A 725 15.79 21.77 26.14
C THR A 725 15.23 20.76 27.14
N ILE A 726 14.65 21.28 28.21
CA ILE A 726 13.83 20.53 29.15
C ILE A 726 12.37 20.84 28.79
N THR A 727 11.68 19.83 28.28
CA THR A 727 10.28 20.01 27.87
C THR A 727 9.39 19.70 29.04
N ILE A 728 8.91 20.75 29.70
CA ILE A 728 7.92 20.60 30.76
C ILE A 728 6.57 20.78 30.11
N THR A 729 5.78 19.72 30.11
CA THR A 729 4.38 19.89 29.76
C THR A 729 3.69 20.54 30.95
N THR A 730 2.91 21.59 30.69
CA THR A 730 1.90 22.02 31.64
C THR A 730 1.09 20.77 31.94
N ALA A 731 0.86 20.44 33.22
CA ALA A 731 -0.18 19.47 33.52
C ALA A 731 -1.41 19.92 32.71
N PRO A 732 -1.97 19.07 31.83
CA PRO A 732 -3.05 19.50 30.96
C PRO A 732 -4.11 20.14 31.85
N GLY A 733 -4.53 21.36 31.50
CA GLY A 733 -5.74 21.89 32.10
C GLY A 733 -6.82 20.86 31.84
N ASN A 734 -7.52 20.44 32.89
CA ASN A 734 -8.54 19.40 32.84
C ASN A 734 -9.32 19.50 31.52
N GLN A 735 -9.28 18.46 30.70
CA GLN A 735 -9.90 18.44 29.39
C GLN A 735 -11.34 17.97 29.51
N ALA A 736 -12.24 18.58 28.73
CA ALA A 736 -13.64 18.17 28.78
C ALA A 736 -13.75 16.68 28.43
N PRO A 737 -14.56 15.91 29.18
CA PRO A 737 -14.67 14.48 28.95
C PRO A 737 -15.38 14.27 27.62
N VAL A 738 -15.11 13.15 26.96
CA VAL A 738 -15.88 12.71 25.79
C VAL A 738 -17.06 11.90 26.30
N ALA A 739 -18.27 12.42 26.10
CA ALA A 739 -19.49 11.66 26.31
C ALA A 739 -19.79 10.81 25.06
N SER A 740 -20.27 9.59 25.26
CA SER A 740 -20.90 8.81 24.21
C SER A 740 -22.26 8.32 24.72
N ALA A 741 -23.33 8.74 24.06
CA ALA A 741 -24.69 8.32 24.38
C ALA A 741 -25.01 6.89 23.88
N GLY A 742 -24.03 6.22 23.26
CA GLY A 742 -24.18 4.92 22.65
C GLY A 742 -24.84 4.98 21.26
N PRO A 743 -24.94 3.85 20.54
CA PRO A 743 -25.54 3.83 19.22
C PRO A 743 -27.06 4.07 19.30
N ASP A 744 -27.60 4.65 18.22
CA ASP A 744 -29.05 4.81 18.01
C ASP A 744 -29.81 3.51 18.27
N LYS A 745 -31.01 3.64 18.85
CA LYS A 745 -31.86 2.52 19.22
C LYS A 745 -33.16 2.54 18.45
N SER A 746 -33.67 1.34 18.18
CA SER A 746 -35.03 1.14 17.72
C SER A 746 -35.80 0.31 18.73
N VAL A 747 -37.05 0.71 18.99
CA VAL A 747 -38.00 -0.05 19.81
C VAL A 747 -39.27 -0.22 19.02
N THR A 748 -39.89 -1.39 19.15
CA THR A 748 -41.17 -1.69 18.51
C THR A 748 -42.21 -1.92 19.58
N LEU A 749 -43.34 -1.19 19.53
CA LEU A 749 -44.48 -1.41 20.43
C LEU A 749 -44.93 -2.90 20.38
N PRO A 750 -45.54 -3.47 21.43
CA PRO A 750 -45.98 -2.82 22.67
C PRO A 750 -44.86 -2.53 23.67
N THR A 751 -43.61 -2.93 23.39
CA THR A 751 -42.47 -2.52 24.21
C THR A 751 -42.34 -1.00 24.14
N ASN A 752 -42.55 -0.31 25.26
CA ASN A 752 -42.57 1.15 25.36
C ASN A 752 -41.43 1.70 26.22
N SER A 753 -40.35 0.93 26.35
CA SER A 753 -39.17 1.32 27.11
C SER A 753 -37.89 0.86 26.43
N VAL A 754 -36.82 1.63 26.59
CA VAL A 754 -35.47 1.30 26.12
C VAL A 754 -34.46 1.55 27.22
N VAL A 755 -33.43 0.70 27.28
CA VAL A 755 -32.23 0.93 28.10
C VAL A 755 -31.13 1.42 27.18
N ILE A 756 -30.57 2.58 27.49
CA ILE A 756 -29.52 3.27 26.77
C ILE A 756 -28.28 3.26 27.68
N ALA A 757 -27.23 2.56 27.26
CA ALA A 757 -25.95 2.56 27.94
C ALA A 757 -25.06 3.62 27.29
N GLY A 758 -24.80 4.70 28.01
CA GLY A 758 -23.79 5.67 27.63
C GLY A 758 -22.48 5.42 28.36
N SER A 759 -21.46 6.15 27.96
CA SER A 759 -20.15 6.14 28.59
C SER A 759 -19.56 7.54 28.59
N GLY A 760 -18.59 7.74 29.48
CA GLY A 760 -17.78 8.94 29.54
C GLY A 760 -16.34 8.53 29.69
N THR A 761 -15.47 9.06 28.84
CA THR A 761 -14.03 8.88 28.98
C THR A 761 -13.38 10.23 29.13
N ASP A 762 -12.49 10.34 30.10
CA ASP A 762 -11.68 11.50 30.31
C ASP A 762 -10.22 11.06 30.20
N THR A 763 -9.48 11.75 29.34
CA THR A 763 -8.10 11.43 29.01
C THR A 763 -7.11 11.94 30.06
N ASP A 764 -7.50 12.89 30.90
CA ASP A 764 -6.65 13.43 31.96
C ASP A 764 -7.24 13.33 33.38
N GLY A 765 -8.47 12.81 33.50
CA GLY A 765 -9.12 12.60 34.78
C GLY A 765 -10.08 11.40 34.83
N THR A 766 -11.12 11.55 35.62
CA THR A 766 -12.17 10.56 35.90
C THR A 766 -13.53 11.23 35.82
N ILE A 767 -14.53 10.46 35.40
CA ILE A 767 -15.89 10.97 35.32
C ILE A 767 -16.49 11.13 36.72
N SER A 768 -16.91 12.35 37.04
CA SER A 768 -17.54 12.68 38.33
C SER A 768 -19.07 12.57 38.29
N ALA A 769 -19.71 12.82 37.14
CA ALA A 769 -21.16 12.75 37.01
C ALA A 769 -21.64 12.42 35.59
N TYR A 770 -22.80 11.76 35.51
CA TYR A 770 -23.59 11.55 34.30
C TYR A 770 -24.92 12.28 34.43
N ALA A 771 -25.43 12.85 33.35
CA ALA A 771 -26.73 13.51 33.33
C ALA A 771 -27.42 13.30 31.98
N TRP A 772 -28.56 12.62 32.00
CA TRP A 772 -29.40 12.39 30.83
C TRP A 772 -30.58 13.35 30.79
N SER A 773 -30.89 13.83 29.59
CA SER A 773 -32.08 14.63 29.33
C SER A 773 -32.75 14.21 28.03
N GLN A 774 -34.07 14.35 27.95
CA GLN A 774 -34.78 14.25 26.69
C GLN A 774 -34.68 15.60 25.96
N VAL A 775 -34.13 15.60 24.76
CA VAL A 775 -34.00 16.79 23.91
C VAL A 775 -35.28 17.00 23.10
N THR A 776 -35.75 15.96 22.43
CA THR A 776 -36.98 15.97 21.62
C THR A 776 -37.71 14.63 21.74
N GLY A 777 -39.03 14.62 21.52
CA GLY A 777 -39.80 13.38 21.41
C GLY A 777 -41.31 13.62 21.31
N PRO A 778 -42.08 12.64 20.81
CA PRO A 778 -43.55 12.72 20.67
C PRO A 778 -44.32 12.96 21.98
N ASN A 779 -43.81 12.50 23.11
CA ASN A 779 -44.31 12.81 24.46
C ASN A 779 -43.13 12.93 25.44
N ALA A 780 -43.39 13.28 26.70
CA ALA A 780 -42.38 13.23 27.75
C ALA A 780 -42.15 11.78 28.21
N ALA A 781 -40.94 11.27 27.99
CA ALA A 781 -40.53 9.95 28.45
C ALA A 781 -40.26 9.95 29.96
N THR A 782 -40.51 8.82 30.62
CA THR A 782 -40.14 8.61 32.02
C THR A 782 -38.68 8.15 32.09
N LEU A 783 -37.82 8.95 32.70
CA LEU A 783 -36.38 8.68 32.79
C LEU A 783 -36.02 8.08 34.16
N SER A 784 -35.50 6.86 34.19
CA SER A 784 -34.92 6.23 35.37
C SER A 784 -33.42 6.01 35.14
N GLY A 785 -32.59 6.29 36.15
CA GLY A 785 -31.13 6.23 36.02
C GLY A 785 -30.50 7.44 35.31
N ALA A 786 -31.22 8.58 35.21
CA ALA A 786 -30.76 9.76 34.48
C ALA A 786 -29.45 10.37 35.01
N ALA A 787 -29.07 10.13 36.27
CA ALA A 787 -27.80 10.57 36.85
C ALA A 787 -26.67 9.52 36.76
N THR A 788 -26.86 8.46 35.95
CA THR A 788 -25.94 7.33 35.83
C THR A 788 -25.56 7.09 34.37
N ALA A 789 -24.55 6.25 34.13
CA ALA A 789 -24.12 5.91 32.75
C ALA A 789 -25.23 5.22 31.94
N THR A 790 -26.17 4.54 32.60
CA THR A 790 -27.26 3.82 31.96
C THR A 790 -28.60 4.50 32.21
N LEU A 791 -29.25 4.97 31.15
CA LEU A 791 -30.60 5.51 31.19
C LEU A 791 -31.62 4.43 30.82
N THR A 792 -32.72 4.34 31.57
CA THR A 792 -33.93 3.66 31.13
C THR A 792 -35.00 4.70 30.80
N ALA A 793 -35.35 4.83 29.52
CA ALA A 793 -36.42 5.70 29.07
C ALA A 793 -37.68 4.86 28.81
N GLY A 794 -38.75 5.10 29.59
CA GLY A 794 -40.02 4.38 29.52
C GLY A 794 -41.21 5.27 29.17
N GLY A 795 -42.37 4.67 28.94
CA GLY A 795 -43.59 5.41 28.55
C GLY A 795 -43.55 5.96 27.12
N LEU A 796 -42.71 5.36 26.27
CA LEU A 796 -42.49 5.80 24.90
C LEU A 796 -43.68 5.46 24.00
N VAL A 797 -44.16 6.43 23.23
CA VAL A 797 -45.13 6.24 22.13
C VAL A 797 -44.44 6.30 20.77
N ALA A 798 -45.12 5.84 19.72
CA ALA A 798 -44.55 5.79 18.37
C ALA A 798 -44.05 7.18 17.89
N GLY A 799 -42.85 7.20 17.32
CA GLY A 799 -42.13 8.38 16.85
C GLY A 799 -40.68 8.40 17.31
N THR A 800 -39.95 9.47 16.98
CA THR A 800 -38.50 9.56 17.23
C THR A 800 -38.20 10.45 18.44
N TYR A 801 -37.47 9.91 19.41
CA TYR A 801 -36.93 10.65 20.54
C TYR A 801 -35.45 10.92 20.33
N THR A 802 -34.96 12.01 20.91
CA THR A 802 -33.53 12.27 21.05
C THR A 802 -33.24 12.45 22.53
N PHE A 803 -32.31 11.66 23.06
CA PHE A 803 -31.84 11.78 24.43
C PHE A 803 -30.37 12.21 24.41
N ARG A 804 -30.02 13.19 25.24
CA ARG A 804 -28.66 13.70 25.41
C ARG A 804 -28.05 13.14 26.67
N LEU A 805 -26.87 12.55 26.56
CA LEU A 805 -25.99 12.32 27.69
C LEU A 805 -25.04 13.50 27.82
N THR A 806 -24.97 14.09 29.01
CA THR A 806 -23.92 15.00 29.43
C THR A 806 -23.07 14.33 30.50
N VAL A 807 -21.76 14.29 30.29
CA VAL A 807 -20.79 13.76 31.24
C VAL A 807 -19.99 14.92 31.83
N THR A 808 -19.75 14.90 33.14
CA THR A 808 -18.88 15.87 33.84
C THR A 808 -17.66 15.14 34.41
N ASP A 809 -16.47 15.68 34.22
CA ASP A 809 -15.23 15.13 34.80
C ASP A 809 -14.99 15.64 36.23
N ASN A 810 -13.89 15.20 36.85
CA ASN A 810 -13.49 15.62 38.21
C ASN A 810 -12.91 17.05 38.27
N GLY A 811 -12.60 17.69 37.14
CA GLY A 811 -12.27 19.11 37.08
C GLY A 811 -13.45 20.03 36.78
N GLY A 812 -14.65 19.47 36.58
CA GLY A 812 -15.91 20.18 36.36
C GLY A 812 -16.25 20.51 34.91
N LEU A 813 -15.45 20.13 33.91
CA LEU A 813 -15.79 20.32 32.50
C LEU A 813 -16.77 19.25 32.01
N LYS A 814 -17.47 19.56 30.91
CA LYS A 814 -18.59 18.76 30.42
C LYS A 814 -18.46 18.42 28.94
N GLY A 815 -18.71 17.15 28.61
CA GLY A 815 -18.96 16.68 27.24
C GLY A 815 -20.41 16.27 27.06
N SER A 816 -20.92 16.26 25.83
CA SER A 816 -22.26 15.75 25.55
C SER A 816 -22.35 15.04 24.21
N ASP A 817 -23.24 14.07 24.15
CA ASP A 817 -23.57 13.31 22.94
C ASP A 817 -25.06 12.97 22.93
N ASP A 818 -25.62 12.81 21.72
CA ASP A 818 -27.04 12.57 21.51
C ASP A 818 -27.27 11.16 20.92
N VAL A 819 -28.33 10.51 21.37
CA VAL A 819 -28.79 9.23 20.80
C VAL A 819 -30.22 9.36 20.34
N ALA A 820 -30.50 8.89 19.12
CA ALA A 820 -31.85 8.79 18.60
C ALA A 820 -32.49 7.45 19.01
N VAL A 821 -33.71 7.50 19.51
CA VAL A 821 -34.56 6.33 19.76
C VAL A 821 -35.77 6.40 18.86
N VAL A 822 -35.80 5.53 17.85
CA VAL A 822 -36.94 5.39 16.95
C VAL A 822 -37.90 4.36 17.53
N VAL A 823 -39.07 4.81 17.96
CA VAL A 823 -40.12 3.95 18.48
C VAL A 823 -41.11 3.71 17.35
N SER A 824 -41.04 2.53 16.77
CA SER A 824 -41.98 2.09 15.75
C SER A 824 -43.21 1.49 16.44
N SER A 825 -44.40 1.73 15.90
CA SER A 825 -45.51 0.83 16.20
C SER A 825 -45.11 -0.59 15.82
N THR A 826 -45.66 -1.61 16.49
CA THR A 826 -45.61 -2.98 15.94
C THR A 826 -45.95 -2.89 14.46
N PRO A 827 -45.14 -3.45 13.55
CA PRO A 827 -45.63 -3.71 12.22
C PRO A 827 -46.91 -4.50 12.41
N THR A 828 -48.06 -3.90 12.12
CA THR A 828 -49.20 -4.68 11.66
C THR A 828 -48.66 -5.43 10.47
N GLY A 829 -48.33 -6.70 10.69
CA GLY A 829 -47.34 -7.45 9.92
C GLY A 829 -47.59 -7.54 8.40
N PRO A 830 -46.82 -8.38 7.69
CA PRO A 830 -47.16 -8.74 6.33
C PRO A 830 -48.59 -9.33 6.36
N GLY A 831 -49.54 -8.60 5.80
CA GLY A 831 -50.98 -8.88 5.90
C GLY A 831 -51.87 -7.65 5.98
N SER A 832 -51.36 -6.48 6.38
CA SER A 832 -52.17 -5.24 6.46
C SER A 832 -52.24 -4.46 5.15
N LEU A 833 -51.20 -4.47 4.31
CA LEU A 833 -51.23 -3.87 2.98
C LEU A 833 -51.14 -4.97 1.93
N LYS A 834 -51.91 -4.84 0.85
CA LYS A 834 -51.84 -5.73 -0.30
C LYS A 834 -52.13 -5.00 -1.61
N VAL A 835 -51.61 -5.55 -2.70
CA VAL A 835 -51.97 -5.09 -4.05
C VAL A 835 -52.96 -6.08 -4.64
N GLN A 836 -54.09 -5.53 -5.09
CA GLN A 836 -54.98 -6.24 -5.99
C GLN A 836 -54.68 -5.82 -7.42
N TYR A 837 -54.60 -6.83 -8.28
CA TYR A 837 -54.28 -6.70 -9.70
C TYR A 837 -55.50 -7.11 -10.52
N ARG A 838 -55.69 -6.39 -11.62
CA ARG A 838 -56.57 -6.77 -12.72
C ARG A 838 -55.80 -6.58 -14.01
N ASN A 839 -55.92 -7.55 -14.91
CA ASN A 839 -55.44 -7.39 -16.27
C ASN A 839 -56.42 -6.48 -17.06
N GLY A 840 -55.95 -5.30 -17.48
CA GLY A 840 -56.70 -4.35 -18.30
C GLY A 840 -56.83 -4.79 -19.76
N ASP A 841 -56.01 -5.75 -20.20
CA ASP A 841 -56.07 -6.34 -21.54
C ASP A 841 -55.76 -7.85 -21.51
N PRO A 842 -56.75 -8.73 -21.71
CA PRO A 842 -56.51 -10.17 -21.65
C PRO A 842 -55.69 -10.71 -22.84
N SER A 843 -55.32 -9.86 -23.82
CA SER A 843 -54.49 -10.29 -24.94
C SER A 843 -53.08 -10.66 -24.47
N ALA A 844 -52.68 -11.90 -24.75
CA ALA A 844 -51.32 -12.39 -24.53
C ALA A 844 -50.27 -11.71 -25.44
N THR A 845 -50.71 -10.95 -26.44
CA THR A 845 -49.84 -10.27 -27.40
C THR A 845 -50.52 -8.97 -27.84
N ASP A 846 -50.02 -7.84 -27.37
CA ASP A 846 -50.48 -6.51 -27.76
C ASP A 846 -49.31 -5.52 -27.80
N ASN A 847 -49.50 -4.36 -28.42
CA ASN A 847 -48.50 -3.30 -28.47
C ASN A 847 -48.40 -2.48 -27.17
N ALA A 848 -49.26 -2.75 -26.18
CA ALA A 848 -49.22 -2.13 -24.87
C ALA A 848 -49.68 -3.10 -23.78
N ILE A 849 -48.95 -3.15 -22.66
CA ILE A 849 -49.32 -3.88 -21.45
C ILE A 849 -50.13 -2.94 -20.54
N LYS A 850 -51.29 -3.39 -20.05
CA LYS A 850 -52.24 -2.56 -19.28
C LYS A 850 -52.50 -3.13 -17.88
N PRO A 851 -51.53 -3.10 -16.95
CA PRO A 851 -51.74 -3.66 -15.64
C PRO A 851 -52.48 -2.66 -14.74
N HIS A 852 -53.62 -3.05 -14.18
CA HIS A 852 -54.42 -2.18 -13.32
C HIS A 852 -54.28 -2.62 -11.86
N PHE A 853 -54.14 -1.64 -10.96
CA PHE A 853 -53.86 -1.89 -9.54
C PHE A 853 -54.84 -1.19 -8.61
N GLN A 854 -55.05 -1.78 -7.44
CA GLN A 854 -55.50 -1.05 -6.26
C GLN A 854 -54.73 -1.53 -5.02
N VAL A 855 -54.28 -0.58 -4.19
CA VAL A 855 -53.65 -0.87 -2.91
C VAL A 855 -54.74 -0.96 -1.86
N VAL A 856 -54.85 -2.10 -1.19
CA VAL A 856 -55.80 -2.33 -0.10
C VAL A 856 -55.06 -2.25 1.23
N ASN A 857 -55.62 -1.47 2.15
CA ASN A 857 -55.14 -1.35 3.52
C ASN A 857 -56.12 -2.04 4.47
N ALA A 858 -55.87 -3.32 4.73
CA ALA A 858 -56.50 -4.11 5.79
C ALA A 858 -55.94 -3.80 7.20
N GLY A 859 -55.02 -2.83 7.32
CA GLY A 859 -54.50 -2.35 8.59
C GLY A 859 -55.45 -1.40 9.32
N THR A 860 -55.04 -1.02 10.53
CA THR A 860 -55.82 -0.19 11.45
C THR A 860 -55.48 1.30 11.38
N THR A 861 -54.47 1.69 10.59
CA THR A 861 -54.05 3.08 10.40
C THR A 861 -53.98 3.44 8.93
N ALA A 862 -54.22 4.70 8.59
CA ALA A 862 -54.08 5.19 7.21
C ALA A 862 -52.60 5.15 6.77
N VAL A 863 -52.37 4.84 5.49
CA VAL A 863 -51.02 4.74 4.92
C VAL A 863 -50.87 5.75 3.78
N PRO A 864 -49.94 6.71 3.87
CA PRO A 864 -49.67 7.64 2.78
C PRO A 864 -49.25 6.91 1.51
N LEU A 865 -49.90 7.23 0.38
CA LEU A 865 -49.60 6.60 -0.90
C LEU A 865 -48.20 6.96 -1.41
N SER A 866 -47.68 8.14 -1.04
CA SER A 866 -46.32 8.57 -1.38
C SER A 866 -45.22 7.68 -0.80
N GLU A 867 -45.51 6.90 0.24
CA GLU A 867 -44.59 5.93 0.81
C GLU A 867 -44.56 4.61 0.01
N LEU A 868 -45.51 4.41 -0.90
CA LEU A 868 -45.74 3.13 -1.56
C LEU A 868 -45.20 3.10 -2.99
N LYS A 869 -44.64 1.93 -3.36
CA LYS A 869 -44.21 1.58 -4.72
C LYS A 869 -44.74 0.20 -5.10
N ILE A 870 -45.44 0.10 -6.23
CA ILE A 870 -45.94 -1.15 -6.82
C ILE A 870 -44.95 -1.58 -7.89
N ARG A 871 -44.57 -2.87 -7.96
CA ARG A 871 -43.73 -3.40 -9.04
C ARG A 871 -44.45 -4.49 -9.84
N TYR A 872 -44.56 -4.27 -11.14
CA TYR A 872 -45.03 -5.23 -12.13
C TYR A 872 -43.84 -5.77 -12.91
N TRP A 873 -43.53 -7.05 -12.71
CA TRP A 873 -42.37 -7.75 -13.23
C TRP A 873 -42.68 -8.40 -14.58
N TYR A 874 -41.86 -8.12 -15.58
CA TYR A 874 -42.06 -8.58 -16.95
C TYR A 874 -40.73 -8.79 -17.67
N THR A 875 -40.79 -9.46 -18.81
CA THR A 875 -39.66 -9.68 -19.69
C THR A 875 -39.76 -8.69 -20.84
N LYS A 876 -38.95 -7.64 -20.80
CA LYS A 876 -38.80 -6.75 -21.94
C LYS A 876 -38.24 -7.51 -23.13
N GLU A 877 -38.98 -7.54 -24.24
CA GLU A 877 -38.47 -8.07 -25.51
C GLU A 877 -38.07 -6.95 -26.49
N GLY A 878 -36.94 -7.11 -27.16
CA GLY A 878 -36.40 -6.10 -28.08
C GLY A 878 -35.63 -4.98 -27.38
N SER A 879 -35.05 -4.09 -28.18
CA SER A 879 -34.15 -3.01 -27.71
C SER A 879 -34.78 -1.63 -27.66
N ALA A 880 -36.06 -1.49 -28.04
CA ALA A 880 -36.76 -0.21 -28.02
C ALA A 880 -36.87 0.37 -26.60
N GLY A 881 -36.92 1.71 -26.50
CA GLY A 881 -37.26 2.39 -25.25
C GLY A 881 -38.69 2.07 -24.83
N GLU A 882 -39.09 2.46 -23.62
CA GLU A 882 -40.45 2.20 -23.11
C GLU A 882 -41.07 3.48 -22.57
N SER A 883 -42.38 3.61 -22.72
CA SER A 883 -43.15 4.78 -22.31
C SER A 883 -44.30 4.35 -21.40
N PHE A 884 -44.54 5.14 -20.35
CA PHE A 884 -45.56 4.88 -19.34
C PHE A 884 -46.65 5.96 -19.38
N TRP A 885 -47.90 5.53 -19.22
CA TRP A 885 -49.06 6.38 -19.02
C TRP A 885 -49.91 5.84 -17.87
N CYS A 886 -50.58 6.75 -17.17
CA CYS A 886 -51.68 6.41 -16.29
C CYS A 886 -52.98 6.89 -16.93
N ASP A 887 -53.73 5.97 -17.54
CA ASP A 887 -54.94 6.30 -18.29
C ASP A 887 -56.06 6.81 -17.36
N TYR A 888 -56.09 6.32 -16.11
CA TYR A 888 -56.98 6.78 -15.06
C TYR A 888 -56.45 6.39 -13.67
N ALA A 889 -56.57 7.27 -12.68
CA ALA A 889 -56.39 6.90 -11.28
C ALA A 889 -57.36 7.67 -10.38
N VAL A 890 -58.01 7.00 -9.43
CA VAL A 890 -58.88 7.64 -8.42
C VAL A 890 -58.12 8.68 -7.60
N VAL A 891 -56.82 8.45 -7.38
CA VAL A 891 -55.90 9.36 -6.69
C VAL A 891 -55.37 10.51 -7.57
N GLY A 892 -55.87 10.61 -8.81
CA GLY A 892 -55.45 11.55 -9.84
C GLY A 892 -54.31 11.01 -10.71
N SER A 893 -54.51 10.94 -12.03
CA SER A 893 -53.49 10.43 -12.97
C SER A 893 -52.19 11.25 -12.97
N SER A 894 -52.24 12.55 -12.63
CA SER A 894 -51.04 13.38 -12.47
C SER A 894 -50.26 13.07 -11.19
N ASN A 895 -50.86 12.34 -10.26
CA ASN A 895 -50.25 11.95 -8.99
C ASN A 895 -49.64 10.54 -9.03
N THR A 896 -49.69 9.86 -10.18
CA THR A 896 -49.04 8.57 -10.39
C THR A 896 -47.76 8.76 -11.22
N THR A 897 -46.74 7.97 -10.92
CA THR A 897 -45.45 8.00 -11.61
C THR A 897 -45.09 6.59 -12.04
N GLY A 898 -44.52 6.43 -13.24
CA GLY A 898 -44.00 5.13 -13.71
C GLY A 898 -42.52 5.23 -14.04
N ARG A 899 -41.75 4.23 -13.62
CA ARG A 899 -40.32 4.09 -13.94
C ARG A 899 -40.01 2.66 -14.32
N PHE A 900 -39.31 2.46 -15.44
CA PHE A 900 -38.80 1.15 -15.84
C PHE A 900 -37.44 0.90 -15.19
N VAL A 901 -37.24 -0.29 -14.63
CA VAL A 901 -35.99 -0.70 -14.00
C VAL A 901 -35.56 -2.04 -14.58
N ALA A 902 -34.36 -2.08 -15.18
CA ALA A 902 -33.72 -3.32 -15.62
C ALA A 902 -33.08 -4.04 -14.43
N VAL A 903 -33.18 -5.36 -14.39
CA VAL A 903 -32.57 -6.20 -13.36
C VAL A 903 -31.78 -7.34 -13.98
N SER A 904 -30.86 -7.94 -13.20
CA SER A 904 -30.29 -9.23 -13.56
C SER A 904 -31.43 -10.23 -13.79
N PRO A 905 -31.45 -10.97 -14.91
CA PRO A 905 -32.66 -11.70 -15.26
C PRO A 905 -32.99 -12.87 -14.33
N VAL A 906 -34.30 -13.05 -14.12
CA VAL A 906 -34.92 -14.05 -13.25
C VAL A 906 -36.09 -14.72 -13.97
N ALA A 907 -36.65 -15.80 -13.42
CA ALA A 907 -37.73 -16.54 -14.06
C ALA A 907 -38.94 -15.63 -14.36
N GLY A 908 -39.18 -15.37 -15.65
CA GLY A 908 -40.28 -14.55 -16.16
C GLY A 908 -40.07 -13.03 -16.04
N ALA A 909 -38.87 -12.54 -15.73
CA ALA A 909 -38.59 -11.10 -15.77
C ALA A 909 -37.12 -10.76 -16.01
N ASN A 910 -36.88 -9.70 -16.79
CA ASN A 910 -35.58 -9.02 -16.91
C ASN A 910 -35.67 -7.53 -16.51
N GLY A 911 -36.86 -7.09 -16.11
CA GLY A 911 -37.15 -5.76 -15.62
C GLY A 911 -38.50 -5.70 -14.91
N TYR A 912 -38.83 -4.53 -14.38
CA TYR A 912 -40.16 -4.24 -13.85
C TYR A 912 -40.56 -2.78 -14.12
N LEU A 913 -41.87 -2.56 -14.23
CA LEU A 913 -42.47 -1.25 -14.12
C LEU A 913 -42.71 -0.96 -12.63
N GLU A 914 -42.08 0.08 -12.11
CA GLU A 914 -42.34 0.61 -10.78
C GLU A 914 -43.35 1.75 -10.86
N VAL A 915 -44.55 1.54 -10.30
CA VAL A 915 -45.59 2.56 -10.17
C VAL A 915 -45.51 3.16 -8.77
N GLY A 916 -45.40 4.48 -8.68
CA GLY A 916 -45.37 5.23 -7.44
C GLY A 916 -46.38 6.37 -7.41
N PHE A 917 -46.46 7.05 -6.28
CA PHE A 917 -47.40 8.14 -6.05
C PHE A 917 -46.70 9.40 -5.55
N THR A 918 -47.18 10.58 -5.94
CA THR A 918 -46.73 11.86 -5.39
C THR A 918 -47.36 12.12 -4.01
N PRO A 919 -46.83 13.04 -3.20
CA PRO A 919 -47.46 13.43 -1.93
C PRO A 919 -48.92 13.90 -2.08
N ALA A 920 -49.28 14.45 -3.24
CA ALA A 920 -50.64 14.90 -3.54
C ALA A 920 -51.65 13.75 -3.76
N ALA A 921 -51.18 12.50 -3.88
CA ALA A 921 -52.05 11.32 -3.97
C ALA A 921 -52.80 10.99 -2.66
N GLY A 922 -52.40 11.59 -1.53
CA GLY A 922 -53.03 11.37 -0.23
C GLY A 922 -52.65 10.03 0.41
N SER A 923 -53.60 9.39 1.09
CA SER A 923 -53.38 8.15 1.86
C SER A 923 -54.50 7.14 1.66
N VAL A 924 -54.18 5.85 1.74
CA VAL A 924 -55.17 4.78 1.85
C VAL A 924 -55.64 4.67 3.29
N ALA A 925 -56.91 4.97 3.56
CA ALA A 925 -57.50 4.86 4.89
C ALA A 925 -57.43 3.43 5.45
N ALA A 926 -57.43 3.28 6.78
CA ALA A 926 -57.55 1.99 7.45
C ALA A 926 -58.83 1.27 7.02
N GLY A 927 -58.75 -0.02 6.67
CA GLY A 927 -59.84 -0.79 6.10
C GLY A 927 -60.26 -0.41 4.66
N GLY A 928 -59.58 0.56 4.02
CA GLY A 928 -59.92 1.10 2.71
C GLY A 928 -59.01 0.60 1.57
N ASN A 929 -59.19 1.17 0.38
CA ASN A 929 -58.30 0.97 -0.76
C ASN A 929 -58.02 2.29 -1.50
N SER A 930 -56.95 2.32 -2.32
CA SER A 930 -56.53 3.50 -3.09
C SER A 930 -57.50 3.90 -4.20
N GLY A 931 -58.53 3.11 -4.48
CA GLY A 931 -59.21 3.10 -5.77
C GLY A 931 -58.32 2.59 -6.89
N GLU A 932 -58.91 2.52 -8.08
CA GLU A 932 -58.25 2.00 -9.29
C GLU A 932 -57.14 2.93 -9.79
N VAL A 933 -56.04 2.30 -10.21
CA VAL A 933 -54.89 2.90 -10.92
C VAL A 933 -54.66 2.10 -12.20
N GLN A 934 -55.05 2.67 -13.34
CA GLN A 934 -54.90 2.09 -14.68
C GLN A 934 -53.55 2.50 -15.26
N ALA A 935 -52.54 1.65 -15.07
CA ALA A 935 -51.25 1.84 -15.74
C ALA A 935 -51.28 1.23 -17.14
N ARG A 936 -50.59 1.88 -18.08
CA ARG A 936 -50.34 1.37 -19.42
C ARG A 936 -48.92 1.69 -19.83
N PHE A 937 -48.24 0.75 -20.46
CA PHE A 937 -46.94 1.01 -21.06
C PHE A 937 -46.76 0.30 -22.40
N SER A 938 -45.95 0.91 -23.26
CA SER A 938 -45.62 0.38 -24.58
C SER A 938 -44.13 0.54 -24.87
N LYS A 939 -43.64 -0.21 -25.87
CA LYS A 939 -42.35 0.11 -26.52
C LYS A 939 -42.51 1.41 -27.31
N THR A 940 -41.45 2.19 -27.42
CA THR A 940 -41.44 3.46 -28.18
C THR A 940 -41.68 3.26 -29.68
N ASP A 941 -41.43 2.06 -30.18
CA ASP A 941 -41.64 1.67 -31.59
C ASP A 941 -43.00 0.99 -31.83
N TRP A 942 -43.85 0.87 -30.80
CA TRP A 942 -45.15 0.20 -30.86
C TRP A 942 -45.11 -1.27 -31.29
N SER A 943 -43.95 -1.93 -31.20
CA SER A 943 -43.87 -3.37 -31.39
C SER A 943 -44.55 -4.12 -30.25
N ASN A 944 -45.11 -5.29 -30.55
CA ASN A 944 -45.89 -6.07 -29.58
C ASN A 944 -45.01 -6.65 -28.45
N TYR A 945 -45.61 -6.80 -27.27
CA TYR A 945 -45.13 -7.66 -26.19
C TYR A 945 -45.72 -9.07 -26.28
N THR A 946 -45.08 -10.04 -25.64
CA THR A 946 -45.57 -11.40 -25.43
C THR A 946 -45.67 -11.68 -23.94
N GLU A 947 -46.86 -11.51 -23.37
CA GLU A 947 -47.02 -11.47 -21.90
C GLU A 947 -47.07 -12.87 -21.26
N THR A 948 -47.22 -13.95 -22.03
CA THR A 948 -47.37 -15.33 -21.51
C THR A 948 -46.20 -15.86 -20.70
N GLY A 949 -45.01 -15.25 -20.83
CA GLY A 949 -43.82 -15.57 -20.05
C GLY A 949 -43.58 -14.65 -18.86
N ASP A 950 -44.38 -13.60 -18.69
CA ASP A 950 -44.11 -12.55 -17.71
C ASP A 950 -44.49 -12.94 -16.29
N TYR A 951 -43.67 -12.51 -15.34
CA TYR A 951 -43.86 -12.90 -13.95
C TYR A 951 -45.14 -12.33 -13.36
N SER A 952 -45.50 -11.08 -13.64
CA SER A 952 -46.72 -10.49 -13.06
C SER A 952 -47.98 -10.78 -13.88
N TYR A 953 -47.86 -11.29 -15.11
CA TYR A 953 -49.00 -11.51 -16.00
C TYR A 953 -49.82 -12.75 -15.66
N ASP A 954 -51.15 -12.62 -15.76
CA ASP A 954 -52.10 -13.74 -15.78
C ASP A 954 -53.39 -13.28 -16.50
N PRO A 955 -53.73 -13.88 -17.67
CA PRO A 955 -54.87 -13.46 -18.49
C PRO A 955 -56.22 -13.70 -17.80
N THR A 956 -56.27 -14.55 -16.77
CA THR A 956 -57.49 -14.89 -16.05
C THR A 956 -57.91 -13.83 -15.04
N LYS A 957 -57.05 -12.85 -14.72
CA LYS A 957 -57.33 -11.81 -13.71
C LYS A 957 -58.18 -10.68 -14.27
N THR A 958 -59.40 -10.98 -14.70
CA THR A 958 -60.31 -10.00 -15.31
C THR A 958 -61.05 -9.10 -14.31
N ALA A 959 -60.91 -9.36 -13.01
CA ALA A 959 -61.39 -8.53 -11.91
C ALA A 959 -60.27 -8.32 -10.86
N TYR A 960 -60.38 -7.27 -10.05
CA TYR A 960 -59.40 -7.00 -8.99
C TYR A 960 -59.35 -8.14 -7.99
N THR A 961 -58.20 -8.79 -7.92
CA THR A 961 -57.93 -9.87 -6.98
C THR A 961 -56.55 -9.69 -6.36
N ASP A 962 -56.39 -10.19 -5.13
CA ASP A 962 -55.07 -10.30 -4.51
C ASP A 962 -54.14 -11.08 -5.43
N TRP A 963 -52.99 -10.48 -5.75
CA TRP A 963 -52.04 -11.08 -6.68
C TRP A 963 -50.61 -10.87 -6.17
N SER A 964 -50.05 -11.92 -5.58
CA SER A 964 -48.73 -11.85 -4.95
C SER A 964 -47.58 -11.71 -5.95
N ARG A 965 -47.81 -11.92 -7.25
CA ARG A 965 -46.80 -11.73 -8.30
C ARG A 965 -46.65 -10.26 -8.72
N VAL A 966 -47.41 -9.36 -8.11
CA VAL A 966 -47.18 -7.91 -8.14
C VAL A 966 -46.80 -7.48 -6.72
N THR A 967 -45.62 -6.89 -6.57
CA THR A 967 -45.06 -6.61 -5.24
C THR A 967 -45.33 -5.17 -4.81
N LEU A 968 -45.46 -4.95 -3.49
CA LEU A 968 -45.63 -3.65 -2.88
C LEU A 968 -44.48 -3.38 -1.92
N TYR A 969 -43.90 -2.19 -2.01
CA TYR A 969 -42.90 -1.69 -1.09
C TYR A 969 -43.46 -0.48 -0.37
N ARG A 970 -43.07 -0.36 0.90
CA ARG A 970 -43.27 0.85 1.69
C ARG A 970 -41.90 1.36 2.13
N ASN A 971 -41.54 2.58 1.74
CA ASN A 971 -40.24 3.19 2.06
C ASN A 971 -39.04 2.29 1.71
N GLY A 972 -39.11 1.61 0.56
CA GLY A 972 -38.06 0.72 0.07
C GLY A 972 -38.08 -0.71 0.63
N VAL A 973 -38.95 -1.03 1.58
CA VAL A 973 -39.07 -2.38 2.16
C VAL A 973 -40.25 -3.13 1.54
N LEU A 974 -40.06 -4.39 1.14
CA LEU A 974 -41.12 -5.26 0.62
C LEU A 974 -42.16 -5.54 1.72
N VAL A 975 -43.42 -5.16 1.49
CA VAL A 975 -44.52 -5.32 2.45
C VAL A 975 -45.65 -6.23 1.95
N TRP A 976 -45.71 -6.51 0.63
CA TRP A 976 -46.65 -7.47 0.03
C TRP A 976 -46.09 -8.08 -1.25
N GLY A 977 -46.48 -9.34 -1.49
CA GLY A 977 -46.11 -10.10 -2.69
C GLY A 977 -44.78 -10.83 -2.57
N THR A 978 -44.43 -11.56 -3.63
CA THR A 978 -43.21 -12.35 -3.75
C THR A 978 -42.44 -11.85 -4.96
N GLU A 979 -41.18 -11.48 -4.79
CA GLU A 979 -40.31 -11.18 -5.93
C GLU A 979 -39.97 -12.47 -6.71
N PRO A 980 -39.76 -12.39 -8.04
CA PRO A 980 -39.24 -13.53 -8.80
C PRO A 980 -37.85 -13.94 -8.28
N THR A 981 -37.73 -15.14 -7.70
CA THR A 981 -36.46 -15.70 -7.21
C THR A 981 -35.93 -16.80 -8.14
N GLY A 982 -34.61 -16.82 -8.35
CA GLY A 982 -33.91 -17.86 -9.11
C GLY A 982 -33.30 -17.35 -10.41
N ALA A 983 -32.08 -17.78 -10.72
CA ALA A 983 -31.47 -17.55 -12.03
C ALA A 983 -32.40 -18.15 -13.09
N ALA A 984 -33.02 -17.31 -13.92
CA ALA A 984 -33.78 -17.78 -15.05
C ALA A 984 -32.83 -18.60 -15.94
N ARG A 985 -33.17 -19.88 -16.14
CA ARG A 985 -32.81 -20.53 -17.41
C ARG A 985 -33.56 -19.77 -18.49
N PHE A 986 -32.87 -18.89 -19.18
CA PHE A 986 -33.42 -18.22 -20.34
C PHE A 986 -33.70 -19.25 -21.43
N ASP A 987 -34.97 -19.46 -21.75
CA ASP A 987 -35.36 -20.09 -22.99
C ASP A 987 -35.42 -18.99 -24.06
N TYR A 988 -34.30 -18.72 -24.73
CA TYR A 988 -34.23 -17.65 -25.72
C TYR A 988 -34.83 -18.04 -27.09
N ASN A 989 -35.51 -19.18 -27.26
CA ASN A 989 -35.91 -19.63 -28.61
C ASN A 989 -37.13 -20.58 -28.74
N ALA A 990 -38.13 -20.52 -27.88
CA ALA A 990 -39.39 -21.24 -28.12
C ALA A 990 -40.28 -20.52 -29.16
N LYS A 991 -40.02 -20.68 -30.47
CA LYS A 991 -40.99 -20.27 -31.53
C LYS A 991 -42.22 -21.20 -31.63
N GLY A 992 -42.41 -22.13 -30.70
CA GLY A 992 -43.50 -23.12 -30.76
C GLY A 992 -43.44 -24.10 -31.95
N ASP A 993 -42.36 -24.05 -32.75
CA ASP A 993 -42.15 -24.86 -33.96
C ASP A 993 -41.46 -26.21 -33.67
N GLY A 994 -41.26 -26.54 -32.39
CA GLY A 994 -40.71 -27.82 -31.94
C GLY A 994 -39.18 -27.95 -32.02
N LEU A 995 -38.41 -26.87 -32.14
CA LEU A 995 -36.95 -26.86 -31.97
C LEU A 995 -36.51 -25.87 -30.88
N GLU A 996 -35.97 -26.42 -29.78
CA GLU A 996 -35.48 -25.71 -28.59
C GLU A 996 -33.96 -25.92 -28.42
N ILE A 997 -33.24 -24.92 -27.90
CA ILE A 997 -31.80 -25.05 -27.57
C ILE A 997 -31.67 -25.10 -26.05
N LEU A 998 -31.27 -26.25 -25.52
CA LEU A 998 -31.25 -26.57 -24.09
C LEU A 998 -29.99 -26.11 -23.33
N SER A 999 -28.89 -25.81 -24.02
CA SER A 999 -27.61 -25.44 -23.38
C SER A 999 -27.24 -23.98 -23.60
N PHE A 1000 -27.04 -23.26 -22.49
CA PHE A 1000 -26.40 -21.94 -22.39
C PHE A 1000 -24.97 -22.08 -21.86
N PRO A 1001 -24.03 -21.19 -22.24
CA PRO A 1001 -24.25 -19.85 -22.77
C PRO A 1001 -24.55 -19.79 -24.29
N ASN A 1002 -25.30 -18.76 -24.71
CA ASN A 1002 -25.22 -18.23 -26.08
C ASN A 1002 -24.61 -16.83 -25.97
N PRO A 1003 -23.35 -16.63 -26.41
CA PRO A 1003 -22.64 -17.54 -27.31
C PRO A 1003 -22.16 -18.85 -26.66
N THR A 1004 -22.30 -19.96 -27.40
CA THR A 1004 -21.91 -21.33 -27.01
C THR A 1004 -20.41 -21.53 -27.18
N THR A 1005 -19.78 -22.32 -26.32
CA THR A 1005 -18.36 -22.67 -26.45
C THR A 1005 -18.19 -23.88 -27.38
N ASP A 1006 -18.52 -25.09 -26.93
CA ASP A 1006 -18.21 -26.29 -27.73
C ASP A 1006 -19.38 -27.24 -27.96
N ARG A 1007 -20.51 -27.07 -27.25
CA ARG A 1007 -21.66 -27.98 -27.41
C ARG A 1007 -22.97 -27.24 -27.43
N VAL A 1008 -23.85 -27.63 -28.35
CA VAL A 1008 -25.23 -27.16 -28.40
C VAL A 1008 -26.15 -28.34 -28.22
N THR A 1009 -26.86 -28.40 -27.11
CA THR A 1009 -27.93 -29.39 -26.91
C THR A 1009 -29.23 -28.83 -27.49
N LEU A 1010 -29.86 -29.60 -28.35
CA LEU A 1010 -31.15 -29.29 -28.97
C LEU A 1010 -32.20 -30.23 -28.40
N LYS A 1011 -33.42 -29.73 -28.24
CA LYS A 1011 -34.61 -30.53 -28.00
C LYS A 1011 -35.60 -30.34 -29.15
N LEU A 1012 -36.10 -31.47 -29.62
CA LEU A 1012 -36.84 -31.63 -30.85
C LEU A 1012 -38.18 -32.29 -30.53
N ALA A 1013 -39.25 -31.67 -31.02
CA ALA A 1013 -40.56 -32.30 -31.03
C ALA A 1013 -40.53 -33.56 -31.93
N ASP A 1014 -41.39 -34.53 -31.62
CA ASP A 1014 -41.45 -35.82 -32.31
C ASP A 1014 -41.62 -35.70 -33.83
N ALA A 1015 -42.27 -34.63 -34.30
CA ALA A 1015 -42.46 -34.33 -35.72
C ALA A 1015 -41.15 -34.16 -36.52
N TRP A 1016 -40.03 -33.90 -35.83
CA TRP A 1016 -38.70 -33.72 -36.46
C TRP A 1016 -37.82 -34.98 -36.40
N LYS A 1017 -38.28 -36.07 -35.78
CA LYS A 1017 -37.55 -37.35 -35.76
C LYS A 1017 -37.45 -37.93 -37.18
N GLY A 1018 -36.28 -38.44 -37.53
CA GLY A 1018 -35.97 -38.92 -38.89
C GLY A 1018 -35.59 -37.81 -39.88
N GLY A 1019 -35.59 -36.54 -39.47
CA GLY A 1019 -35.14 -35.41 -40.28
C GLY A 1019 -33.62 -35.30 -40.39
N ARG A 1020 -33.15 -34.51 -41.36
CA ARG A 1020 -31.73 -34.17 -41.54
C ARG A 1020 -31.41 -32.84 -40.87
N LEU A 1021 -30.47 -32.86 -39.94
CA LEU A 1021 -29.90 -31.70 -39.29
C LEU A 1021 -28.64 -31.24 -40.05
N VAL A 1022 -28.53 -29.93 -40.29
CA VAL A 1022 -27.39 -29.28 -40.95
C VAL A 1022 -27.02 -28.01 -40.20
N VAL A 1023 -25.76 -27.85 -39.84
CA VAL A 1023 -25.18 -26.63 -39.28
C VAL A 1023 -24.41 -25.92 -40.38
N THR A 1024 -24.71 -24.64 -40.60
CA THR A 1024 -24.04 -23.78 -41.58
C THR A 1024 -23.43 -22.56 -40.92
N ASP A 1025 -22.31 -22.05 -41.43
CA ASP A 1025 -21.80 -20.73 -41.05
C ASP A 1025 -22.64 -19.59 -41.67
N ALA A 1026 -22.29 -18.34 -41.36
CA ALA A 1026 -22.99 -17.15 -41.86
C ALA A 1026 -22.99 -17.02 -43.40
N ASN A 1027 -22.08 -17.71 -44.10
CA ASN A 1027 -21.99 -17.73 -45.56
C ASN A 1027 -22.73 -18.94 -46.17
N GLY A 1028 -23.41 -19.74 -45.35
CA GLY A 1028 -24.15 -20.93 -45.79
C GLY A 1028 -23.27 -22.17 -46.00
N LYS A 1029 -21.99 -22.15 -45.63
CA LYS A 1029 -21.12 -23.32 -45.73
C LYS A 1029 -21.47 -24.33 -44.63
N VAL A 1030 -21.73 -25.58 -45.02
CA VAL A 1030 -22.01 -26.66 -44.05
C VAL A 1030 -20.76 -26.96 -43.23
N VAL A 1031 -20.88 -26.82 -41.92
CA VAL A 1031 -19.84 -27.17 -40.94
C VAL A 1031 -20.11 -28.52 -40.27
N GLN A 1032 -21.38 -28.93 -40.15
CA GLN A 1032 -21.75 -30.22 -39.59
C GLN A 1032 -23.10 -30.68 -40.14
N SER A 1033 -23.34 -31.98 -40.21
CA SER A 1033 -24.68 -32.52 -40.47
C SER A 1033 -24.89 -33.86 -39.79
N ALA A 1034 -26.11 -34.15 -39.37
CA ALA A 1034 -26.48 -35.39 -38.71
C ALA A 1034 -27.92 -35.80 -39.06
N ASN A 1035 -28.27 -37.07 -38.83
CA ASN A 1035 -29.66 -37.52 -38.86
C ASN A 1035 -30.25 -37.43 -37.44
N VAL A 1036 -31.47 -36.94 -37.32
CA VAL A 1036 -32.16 -36.80 -36.04
C VAL A 1036 -32.76 -38.15 -35.64
N GLN A 1037 -32.23 -38.77 -34.59
CA GLN A 1037 -32.72 -40.07 -34.09
C GLN A 1037 -33.36 -40.02 -32.70
N ALA A 1038 -33.20 -38.91 -31.97
CA ALA A 1038 -33.71 -38.75 -30.61
C ALA A 1038 -34.38 -37.39 -30.43
N ALA A 1039 -35.25 -37.29 -29.41
CA ALA A 1039 -35.92 -36.04 -29.04
C ALA A 1039 -34.96 -34.99 -28.47
N GLU A 1040 -33.79 -35.41 -27.99
CA GLU A 1040 -32.69 -34.50 -27.65
C GLU A 1040 -31.46 -34.86 -28.47
N HIS A 1041 -30.76 -33.85 -28.97
CA HIS A 1041 -29.62 -34.02 -29.85
C HIS A 1041 -28.53 -33.02 -29.47
N THR A 1042 -27.35 -33.52 -29.09
CA THR A 1042 -26.22 -32.65 -28.76
C THR A 1042 -25.27 -32.57 -29.94
N LEU A 1043 -25.08 -31.37 -30.46
CA LEU A 1043 -24.09 -31.06 -31.48
C LEU A 1043 -22.77 -30.73 -30.80
N ASP A 1044 -21.74 -31.45 -31.20
CA ASP A 1044 -20.35 -31.12 -30.85
C ASP A 1044 -19.81 -30.16 -31.90
N LEU A 1045 -19.53 -28.93 -31.48
CA LEU A 1045 -18.93 -27.88 -32.30
C LEU A 1045 -17.43 -27.76 -32.03
N HIS A 1046 -16.79 -28.67 -31.29
CA HIS A 1046 -15.36 -28.65 -31.05
C HIS A 1046 -14.58 -28.62 -32.37
N GLY A 1047 -13.75 -27.59 -32.57
CA GLY A 1047 -13.02 -27.33 -33.82
C GLY A 1047 -13.74 -26.43 -34.85
N VAL A 1048 -15.01 -26.09 -34.64
CA VAL A 1048 -15.72 -25.05 -35.40
C VAL A 1048 -15.24 -23.67 -34.91
N LYS A 1049 -14.93 -22.73 -35.82
CA LYS A 1049 -14.42 -21.39 -35.46
C LYS A 1049 -15.46 -20.56 -34.69
N ALA A 1050 -15.02 -19.55 -33.96
CA ALA A 1050 -15.91 -18.54 -33.40
C ALA A 1050 -16.67 -17.82 -34.53
N GLY A 1051 -17.95 -17.55 -34.34
CA GLY A 1051 -18.77 -16.92 -35.37
C GLY A 1051 -20.26 -17.24 -35.27
N LEU A 1052 -21.00 -16.73 -36.25
CA LEU A 1052 -22.44 -16.94 -36.36
C LEU A 1052 -22.76 -18.20 -37.17
N TYR A 1053 -23.60 -19.07 -36.60
CA TYR A 1053 -24.04 -20.33 -37.19
C TYR A 1053 -25.56 -20.44 -37.25
N PHE A 1054 -26.04 -21.23 -38.22
CA PHE A 1054 -27.44 -21.58 -38.41
C PHE A 1054 -27.61 -23.09 -38.38
N ILE A 1055 -28.41 -23.58 -37.44
CA ILE A 1055 -28.83 -24.99 -37.34
C ILE A 1055 -30.15 -25.12 -38.07
N ARG A 1056 -30.18 -25.94 -39.12
CA ARG A 1056 -31.36 -26.27 -39.90
C ARG A 1056 -31.73 -27.73 -39.70
N ILE A 1057 -33.02 -28.03 -39.53
CA ILE A 1057 -33.55 -29.39 -39.57
C ILE A 1057 -34.60 -29.46 -40.67
N SER A 1058 -34.54 -30.49 -41.51
CA SER A 1058 -35.44 -30.69 -42.64
C SER A 1058 -36.00 -32.11 -42.67
N THR A 1059 -37.31 -32.24 -42.87
CA THR A 1059 -38.04 -33.49 -43.10
C THR A 1059 -38.79 -33.39 -44.44
N ALA A 1060 -39.47 -34.46 -44.86
CA ALA A 1060 -40.36 -34.41 -46.03
C ALA A 1060 -41.57 -33.45 -45.84
N SER A 1061 -41.89 -33.08 -44.60
CA SER A 1061 -43.03 -32.24 -44.23
C SER A 1061 -42.67 -30.77 -43.95
N GLY A 1062 -41.38 -30.40 -43.89
CA GLY A 1062 -40.98 -29.00 -43.67
C GLY A 1062 -39.54 -28.80 -43.24
N GLN A 1063 -39.19 -27.55 -42.89
CA GLN A 1063 -37.88 -27.19 -42.34
C GLN A 1063 -37.98 -26.16 -41.21
N VAL A 1064 -37.04 -26.21 -40.26
CA VAL A 1064 -36.88 -25.23 -39.18
C VAL A 1064 -35.42 -24.80 -39.06
N VAL A 1065 -35.17 -23.52 -38.72
CA VAL A 1065 -33.82 -22.95 -38.58
C VAL A 1065 -33.67 -22.20 -37.26
N ARG A 1066 -32.51 -22.33 -36.60
CA ARG A 1066 -32.11 -21.58 -35.40
C ARG A 1066 -30.73 -20.96 -35.51
N LYS A 1067 -30.63 -19.76 -34.96
CA LYS A 1067 -29.39 -18.99 -34.86
C LYS A 1067 -28.61 -19.42 -33.61
N VAL A 1068 -27.33 -19.70 -33.76
CA VAL A 1068 -26.41 -19.96 -32.65
C VAL A 1068 -25.14 -19.13 -32.85
N VAL A 1069 -24.69 -18.42 -31.82
CA VAL A 1069 -23.39 -17.76 -31.84
C VAL A 1069 -22.39 -18.67 -31.13
N LYS A 1070 -21.26 -18.97 -31.75
CA LYS A 1070 -20.14 -19.67 -31.11
C LYS A 1070 -19.07 -18.65 -30.71
N ASN A 1071 -18.64 -18.69 -29.45
CA ASN A 1071 -17.55 -17.88 -28.91
C ASN A 1071 -16.18 -18.44 -29.28
#